data_AF-A0A931P0Z8-F1
#
_entry.id   AF-A0A931P0Z8-F1
#
_cell.length_a   1.000
_cell.length_b   1.000
_cell.length_c   1.000
_cell.angle_alpha   90.00
_cell.angle_beta   90.00
_cell.angle_gamma   90.00
#
_symmetry.space_group_name_H-M   'P 1'
#
loop_
_entity.id
_entity.type
_entity.pdbx_description
1 polymer ?
#
loop_
_entity_poly.entity_id
_entity_poly.type
_entity_poly.pdbx_seq_one_letter_code
_entity_poly.pdbx_strand_id
1 'polypeptide(L)'
;MSNTSAFDRSGSFVFRGALAGSRNLLASVSLLALGLAAVPAAMGDEATVTPQDHGLNAAAGRDPSGEFRLRPVLPIYGWIFERDEDSEALIVRLPVFAAAGGDVSRPQAGTVGCAEGAGSSSTECGAGSNTGTASFATAVGSNSNATADRTAAFGRLADATGTDSTALGHNADATAANATAVGQQSIASGIDASAFGQNSSASGEDSIAIGRYSNASALGSIALGSDGADVGVVGAQASGLYSVAVGSDAIASGDGGVALGSGATAEADAVSIGQGTVAAAGGTAVGDAANATDQAIALGEGADALTSRAISIGIGATSSGASSVALGSDSDATAAGAIAIGGDRFDGDALGAQATATDAIALGADATASGIGAIALGLNADATGADSLAFGYGSRAVSDNAIAIGENTLASNGLSIAIGVNAAASGAHSIAITPAGTATGARAVGLGYSANADANDAIAIGNNAQGTATNAIAIGYNADGVGISSVAMGNEAMATATDAVAIGSGADGGGIASVAIGDGADAGASNTVALGTGASAGGIDALAFGRSANASVTNTIALGALSDATGVGGIAIGGDGADGDTQGALASGVNSVAIGMDAAASAANALAFGADSIGSGTRSVAVGNLANASGTDAFAMGPNATASGDYSAAIGSYAIASGYLSSATGHRAQAVGVGSVAQGYFAYSSGEYSMANGTLTYATGNRSVAIGGWYDNDGGGDTDSDELTIASGDRSLALGAMAQANSEASLALGFGTRASAVNAIALGRQAQALHTNSVAIGPGAITTATEQIMFGNAFFNYAMPGVVSPSNQVGSADYFIVADSAGNLKSYAFSNVMASDRPDTATSVRDAQVAALQAQVEQMRAEMAAIRAQIFGEPQMEAGSVDVVDNGGDGRPGAGDGTNPGAETGGGGGFQNVGGGGGYRTSGTSDTYLAAITANTGAITAIQDDVNALRTDLSDLQTTVWSQADQIEVNRDGVAIALAMSGMSGLESGENFSLSANWGFYDDAHAMAFSGAARINEQFTLNAGLGWGAETGEVGARAGVRWGW
;
A
#
# COMPACT_ATOMS: atom_id res chain seq x y z
N MET A 1 13.37 -10.05 10.14
CA MET A 1 14.33 -10.94 10.83
C MET A 1 14.39 -12.28 10.13
N SER A 2 15.47 -12.58 9.41
CA SER A 2 16.14 -13.89 9.37
C SER A 2 17.31 -13.77 8.39
N ASN A 3 18.49 -13.95 8.97
CA ASN A 3 19.81 -13.66 8.43
C ASN A 3 20.41 -14.99 7.93
N THR A 4 20.89 -15.07 6.69
CA THR A 4 21.94 -16.04 6.31
C THR A 4 22.76 -15.53 5.14
N SER A 5 23.99 -15.16 5.47
CA SER A 5 25.13 -14.86 4.62
C SER A 5 25.70 -16.08 3.91
N ALA A 6 26.07 -15.95 2.63
CA ALA A 6 27.18 -16.69 2.05
C ALA A 6 27.85 -15.84 0.95
N PHE A 7 29.08 -15.42 1.26
CA PHE A 7 30.07 -14.84 0.35
C PHE A 7 30.56 -15.93 -0.62
N ASP A 8 30.62 -15.63 -1.92
CA ASP A 8 31.72 -16.12 -2.76
C ASP A 8 32.17 -14.99 -3.70
N ARG A 9 33.50 -14.80 -3.72
CA ARG A 9 34.22 -13.81 -4.52
C ARG A 9 34.78 -14.52 -5.74
N SER A 10 34.30 -14.18 -6.92
CA SER A 10 35.13 -14.20 -8.13
C SER A 10 34.65 -13.14 -9.09
N GLY A 11 35.46 -12.09 -9.24
CA GLY A 11 35.21 -10.97 -10.14
C GLY A 11 35.31 -11.36 -11.60
N SER A 12 34.38 -10.82 -12.39
CA SER A 12 34.45 -10.73 -13.85
C SER A 12 33.51 -9.60 -14.26
N PHE A 13 34.00 -8.36 -14.21
CA PHE A 13 33.31 -7.17 -14.71
C PHE A 13 33.21 -7.23 -16.24
N VAL A 14 31.98 -7.26 -16.77
CA VAL A 14 31.69 -6.95 -18.18
C VAL A 14 30.46 -6.03 -18.21
N PHE A 15 30.68 -4.77 -18.59
CA PHE A 15 29.62 -3.79 -18.87
C PHE A 15 28.80 -4.23 -20.10
N ARG A 16 27.47 -4.28 -19.97
CA ARG A 16 26.54 -4.13 -21.11
C ARG A 16 25.44 -3.14 -20.73
N GLY A 17 25.56 -1.92 -21.25
CA GLY A 17 24.49 -0.93 -21.24
C GLY A 17 23.41 -1.31 -22.24
N ALA A 18 22.16 -1.32 -21.79
CA ALA A 18 20.99 -1.44 -22.64
C ALA A 18 20.40 -0.03 -22.87
N LEU A 19 20.56 0.49 -24.09
CA LEU A 19 19.74 1.59 -24.61
C LEU A 19 18.40 0.99 -25.07
N ALA A 20 17.30 1.41 -24.46
CA ALA A 20 15.96 1.22 -25.00
C ALA A 20 15.50 2.53 -25.65
N GLY A 21 15.45 2.52 -26.98
CA GLY A 21 14.71 3.49 -27.77
C GLY A 21 13.54 2.79 -28.45
N SER A 22 12.32 3.26 -28.21
CA SER A 22 11.16 2.92 -29.04
C SER A 22 10.32 4.16 -29.29
N ARG A 23 10.42 4.67 -30.52
CA ARG A 23 9.40 5.52 -31.17
C ARG A 23 8.52 4.62 -32.04
N ASN A 24 7.21 4.79 -31.97
CA ASN A 24 6.24 4.89 -33.08
C ASN A 24 4.85 5.15 -32.44
N LEU A 25 4.21 6.31 -32.60
CA LEU A 25 3.43 6.78 -33.77
C LEU A 25 2.37 5.77 -34.25
N LEU A 26 1.10 6.05 -33.95
CA LEU A 26 0.12 6.50 -34.96
C LEU A 26 -1.25 6.93 -34.36
N ALA A 27 -1.62 8.16 -34.74
CA ALA A 27 -2.94 8.64 -35.16
C ALA A 27 -4.15 8.61 -34.21
N SER A 28 -4.61 9.81 -33.85
CA SER A 28 -6.03 10.17 -33.89
C SER A 28 -6.13 11.67 -34.18
N VAL A 29 -6.66 12.00 -35.37
CA VAL A 29 -6.96 13.35 -35.86
C VAL A 29 -8.33 13.75 -35.32
N SER A 30 -8.44 14.93 -34.72
CA SER A 30 -9.69 15.71 -34.70
C SER A 30 -9.39 17.19 -34.60
N LEU A 31 -10.01 17.91 -35.51
CA LEU A 31 -9.87 19.31 -35.87
C LEU A 31 -11.08 20.07 -35.28
N LEU A 32 -10.88 21.14 -34.51
CA LEU A 32 -11.81 22.28 -34.32
C LEU A 32 -11.11 23.30 -33.40
N ALA A 33 -10.59 24.42 -33.89
CA ALA A 33 -11.27 25.68 -34.22
C ALA A 33 -11.30 26.70 -33.06
N LEU A 34 -10.49 27.75 -33.26
CA LEU A 34 -10.69 29.18 -32.96
C LEU A 34 -11.34 29.64 -31.63
N GLY A 35 -10.63 30.57 -30.96
CA GLY A 35 -11.28 31.73 -30.33
C GLY A 35 -10.40 32.54 -29.37
N LEU A 36 -9.95 33.72 -29.85
CA LEU A 36 -9.74 35.01 -29.12
C LEU A 36 -8.79 35.05 -27.89
N ALA A 37 -8.00 36.08 -27.57
CA ALA A 37 -7.68 37.38 -28.16
C ALA A 37 -6.48 38.01 -27.38
N ALA A 38 -5.75 38.91 -28.06
CA ALA A 38 -5.11 40.14 -27.54
C ALA A 38 -3.93 40.10 -26.53
N VAL A 39 -2.69 40.07 -27.04
CA VAL A 39 -1.68 41.19 -27.17
C VAL A 39 -1.99 42.52 -26.42
N PRO A 40 -1.01 43.39 -26.00
CA PRO A 40 0.48 43.34 -26.02
C PRO A 40 1.20 43.73 -24.69
N ALA A 41 2.52 43.50 -24.59
CA ALA A 41 3.57 44.55 -24.69
C ALA A 41 4.93 44.17 -24.07
N ALA A 42 5.98 44.73 -24.69
CA ALA A 42 7.42 44.76 -24.35
C ALA A 42 8.22 43.50 -24.70
N MET A 43 8.86 43.42 -25.87
CA MET A 43 10.09 44.12 -26.33
C MET A 43 11.31 43.80 -25.44
N GLY A 44 12.25 43.05 -26.02
CA GLY A 44 13.55 42.71 -25.44
C GLY A 44 14.20 41.63 -26.29
N ASP A 45 15.00 42.08 -27.24
CA ASP A 45 15.64 41.33 -28.32
C ASP A 45 16.72 40.32 -27.88
N GLU A 46 17.00 39.43 -28.84
CA GLU A 46 18.28 38.76 -29.14
C GLU A 46 18.67 37.47 -28.41
N ALA A 47 18.20 36.37 -29.01
CA ALA A 47 19.01 35.43 -29.80
C ALA A 47 20.35 34.95 -29.22
N THR A 48 20.33 33.74 -28.64
CA THR A 48 21.50 32.86 -28.55
C THR A 48 21.53 31.85 -29.69
N VAL A 49 22.68 31.88 -30.35
CA VAL A 49 23.24 31.12 -31.46
C VAL A 49 23.36 29.61 -31.20
N THR A 50 23.18 28.80 -32.26
CA THR A 50 23.60 27.40 -32.37
C THR A 50 25.07 27.27 -32.84
N PRO A 51 25.74 26.13 -32.56
CA PRO A 51 27.18 26.05 -32.30
C PRO A 51 28.02 25.74 -33.54
N GLN A 52 29.32 26.07 -33.50
CA GLN A 52 30.34 25.36 -34.29
C GLN A 52 31.79 25.59 -33.78
N ASP A 53 32.40 24.47 -33.40
CA ASP A 53 33.77 23.99 -33.65
C ASP A 53 35.01 24.90 -33.59
N HIS A 54 35.92 24.45 -32.71
CA HIS A 54 37.37 24.25 -32.84
C HIS A 54 38.27 25.37 -33.43
N GLY A 55 39.22 25.84 -32.60
CA GLY A 55 40.55 26.25 -33.09
C GLY A 55 41.26 27.32 -32.27
N LEU A 56 42.23 26.88 -31.46
CA LEU A 56 43.56 27.49 -31.22
C LEU A 56 43.71 29.02 -31.03
N ASN A 57 44.23 29.34 -29.85
CA ASN A 57 45.36 30.26 -29.61
C ASN A 57 45.18 31.75 -29.95
N ALA A 58 45.05 32.59 -28.92
CA ALA A 58 45.90 33.77 -28.71
C ALA A 58 45.34 34.63 -27.57
N ALA A 59 46.22 34.92 -26.61
CA ALA A 59 46.05 35.96 -25.62
C ALA A 59 45.97 37.34 -26.29
N ALA A 60 45.00 38.17 -25.87
CA ALA A 60 45.07 39.62 -25.96
C ALA A 60 44.01 40.23 -25.04
N GLY A 61 44.45 40.76 -23.90
CA GLY A 61 43.67 41.64 -23.05
C GLY A 61 43.53 43.05 -23.63
N ARG A 62 42.40 43.67 -23.30
CA ARG A 62 42.11 45.11 -23.25
C ARG A 62 40.92 45.23 -22.29
N ASP A 63 40.80 46.16 -21.36
CA ASP A 63 41.46 47.42 -21.04
C ASP A 63 40.83 47.90 -19.71
N PRO A 64 41.52 48.57 -18.77
CA PRO A 64 40.84 49.33 -17.72
C PRO A 64 40.86 50.83 -18.01
N SER A 65 39.65 51.40 -17.98
CA SER A 65 39.38 52.83 -17.91
C SER A 65 40.05 53.46 -16.67
N GLY A 66 40.62 54.65 -16.86
CA GLY A 66 41.47 55.32 -15.88
C GLY A 66 40.76 56.16 -14.83
N GLU A 67 41.52 56.60 -13.82
CA GLU A 67 41.63 58.03 -13.50
C GLU A 67 42.89 58.35 -12.66
N PHE A 68 43.34 59.58 -12.85
CA PHE A 68 44.55 60.26 -12.41
C PHE A 68 44.81 60.32 -10.89
N ARG A 69 46.10 60.26 -10.48
CA ARG A 69 46.90 61.42 -10.01
C ARG A 69 48.32 61.03 -9.54
N LEU A 70 49.36 61.48 -10.25
CA LEU A 70 50.69 61.73 -9.66
C LEU A 70 51.42 62.87 -10.39
N ARG A 71 52.09 63.72 -9.60
CA ARG A 71 53.32 64.47 -9.93
C ARG A 71 54.05 64.75 -8.61
N PRO A 72 55.37 65.04 -8.59
CA PRO A 72 56.45 64.67 -9.54
C PRO A 72 57.76 64.23 -8.83
N VAL A 73 58.74 63.62 -9.52
CA VAL A 73 60.19 63.96 -9.50
C VAL A 73 60.87 63.33 -10.75
N LEU A 74 61.68 64.14 -11.44
CA LEU A 74 62.50 63.92 -12.66
C LEU A 74 63.82 63.13 -12.40
N PRO A 75 64.69 62.82 -13.41
CA PRO A 75 64.49 62.70 -14.87
C PRO A 75 65.09 61.43 -15.52
N ILE A 76 64.64 61.17 -16.76
CA ILE A 76 65.15 60.23 -17.76
C ILE A 76 66.13 60.96 -18.69
N TYR A 77 67.23 60.32 -19.11
CA TYR A 77 67.93 60.65 -20.36
C TYR A 77 67.44 59.71 -21.47
N GLY A 78 66.75 60.28 -22.46
CA GLY A 78 66.21 59.56 -23.62
C GLY A 78 67.22 59.40 -24.76
N TRP A 79 66.98 58.39 -25.59
CA TRP A 79 67.54 58.27 -26.94
C TRP A 79 66.39 58.32 -27.94
N ILE A 80 66.50 59.20 -28.94
CA ILE A 80 65.55 59.38 -30.05
C ILE A 80 66.16 58.67 -31.27
N PHE A 81 65.37 57.84 -31.96
CA PHE A 81 65.69 57.33 -33.29
C PHE A 81 64.76 58.00 -34.31
N GLU A 82 65.32 58.69 -35.31
CA GLU A 82 64.61 59.10 -36.53
C GLU A 82 65.06 58.19 -37.69
N ARG A 83 64.11 57.81 -38.54
CA ARG A 83 64.32 57.01 -39.76
C ARG A 83 64.25 57.96 -40.97
N ASP A 84 65.26 57.93 -41.84
CA ASP A 84 65.26 58.62 -43.13
C ASP A 84 65.08 57.58 -44.25
N GLU A 85 64.26 57.87 -45.27
CA GLU A 85 63.68 56.90 -46.20
C GLU A 85 64.50 56.58 -47.46
N ASP A 86 65.71 57.14 -47.69
CA ASP A 86 66.37 57.00 -49.00
C ASP A 86 67.85 56.52 -49.03
N SER A 87 68.39 55.82 -48.01
CA SER A 87 69.67 55.09 -48.18
C SER A 87 69.92 53.97 -47.17
N GLU A 88 70.31 52.77 -47.66
CA GLU A 88 70.75 51.64 -46.82
C GLU A 88 72.16 51.84 -46.22
N ALA A 89 72.28 52.69 -45.19
CA ALA A 89 73.46 52.72 -44.33
C ALA A 89 73.14 53.24 -42.91
N LEU A 90 73.25 52.37 -41.90
CA LEU A 90 73.22 52.76 -40.49
C LEU A 90 74.59 53.33 -40.09
N ILE A 91 74.72 54.66 -40.07
CA ILE A 91 75.92 55.34 -39.55
C ILE A 91 75.81 55.42 -38.02
N VAL A 92 76.55 54.57 -37.31
CA VAL A 92 76.80 54.74 -35.88
C VAL A 92 77.95 55.73 -35.69
N ARG A 93 77.63 56.94 -35.22
CA ARG A 93 78.63 57.89 -34.70
C ARG A 93 79.14 57.41 -33.34
N LEU A 94 80.38 56.92 -33.29
CA LEU A 94 81.14 56.79 -32.04
C LEU A 94 81.55 58.20 -31.54
N PRO A 95 81.52 58.49 -30.23
CA PRO A 95 82.14 59.69 -29.71
C PRO A 95 83.66 59.59 -29.89
N VAL A 96 84.18 60.52 -30.68
CA VAL A 96 85.62 60.78 -30.84
C VAL A 96 86.16 61.30 -29.51
N PHE A 97 87.09 60.56 -28.89
CA PHE A 97 87.95 61.11 -27.84
C PHE A 97 88.80 62.23 -28.44
N ALA A 98 88.72 63.42 -27.83
CA ALA A 98 89.47 64.59 -28.23
C ALA A 98 90.98 64.34 -28.12
N ALA A 99 91.66 64.39 -29.26
CA ALA A 99 93.11 64.55 -29.33
C ALA A 99 93.46 66.02 -29.03
N ALA A 100 94.15 66.27 -27.92
CA ALA A 100 94.90 67.50 -27.71
C ALA A 100 96.38 67.19 -27.97
N GLY A 101 96.94 67.77 -29.04
CA GLY A 101 98.33 67.64 -29.42
C GLY A 101 99.27 68.44 -28.51
N GLY A 102 100.40 67.82 -28.16
CA GLY A 102 101.55 68.44 -27.51
C GLY A 102 102.79 67.59 -27.78
N ASP A 103 103.84 68.26 -28.26
CA ASP A 103 105.06 67.72 -28.87
C ASP A 103 106.03 67.01 -27.88
N VAL A 104 106.91 66.21 -28.47
CA VAL A 104 107.85 65.18 -28.00
C VAL A 104 108.79 65.58 -26.83
N SER A 105 108.90 64.74 -25.79
CA SER A 105 110.20 64.32 -25.19
C SER A 105 110.08 63.39 -23.95
N ARG A 106 110.80 62.26 -24.03
CA ARG A 106 111.29 61.36 -22.95
C ARG A 106 110.26 60.58 -22.10
N PRO A 107 110.48 59.26 -21.89
CA PRO A 107 109.73 58.49 -20.92
C PRO A 107 110.13 58.96 -19.51
N GLN A 108 109.16 59.36 -18.68
CA GLN A 108 109.39 59.35 -17.24
C GLN A 108 109.33 57.90 -16.76
N ALA A 109 110.40 57.53 -16.06
CA ALA A 109 110.65 56.21 -15.51
C ALA A 109 109.53 55.75 -14.58
N GLY A 110 109.06 54.52 -14.79
CA GLY A 110 108.17 53.83 -13.85
C GLY A 110 107.27 52.75 -14.46
N THR A 111 106.99 52.78 -15.77
CA THR A 111 106.16 51.76 -16.43
C THR A 111 107.02 50.61 -16.93
N VAL A 112 106.87 49.43 -16.32
CA VAL A 112 107.48 48.18 -16.81
C VAL A 112 106.87 47.85 -18.17
N GLY A 113 107.69 47.76 -19.21
CA GLY A 113 107.27 47.40 -20.57
C GLY A 113 107.06 45.90 -20.74
N CYS A 114 106.45 45.51 -21.85
CA CYS A 114 106.31 44.10 -22.22
C CYS A 114 107.67 43.48 -22.59
N ALA A 115 107.93 42.27 -22.09
CA ALA A 115 109.09 41.45 -22.40
C ALA A 115 108.66 40.04 -22.84
N GLU A 116 109.56 39.34 -23.52
CA GLU A 116 109.46 37.89 -23.68
C GLU A 116 109.77 37.23 -22.32
N GLY A 117 108.90 36.33 -21.87
CA GLY A 117 109.09 35.57 -20.63
C GLY A 117 110.10 34.42 -20.79
N ALA A 118 110.37 33.67 -19.72
CA ALA A 118 111.41 32.63 -19.74
C ALA A 118 111.00 31.32 -20.47
N GLY A 119 109.71 31.11 -20.73
CA GLY A 119 109.20 30.03 -21.58
C GLY A 119 109.08 30.42 -23.07
N SER A 120 109.06 29.44 -23.97
CA SER A 120 109.07 29.69 -25.42
C SER A 120 107.79 30.42 -25.90
N SER A 121 107.94 31.53 -26.64
CA SER A 121 106.82 32.33 -27.15
C SER A 121 105.88 32.86 -26.05
N SER A 122 106.42 33.17 -24.88
CA SER A 122 105.67 33.72 -23.76
C SER A 122 105.80 35.24 -23.65
N THR A 123 104.78 35.93 -23.14
CA THR A 123 104.72 37.40 -23.01
C THR A 123 104.46 37.80 -21.57
N GLU A 124 105.31 38.66 -21.01
CA GLU A 124 105.18 39.24 -19.66
C GLU A 124 105.10 40.76 -19.77
N CYS A 125 104.00 41.36 -19.31
CA CYS A 125 103.76 42.80 -19.39
C CYS A 125 103.30 43.36 -18.04
N GLY A 126 104.23 43.84 -17.21
CA GLY A 126 103.91 44.48 -15.94
C GLY A 126 104.95 44.21 -14.85
N ALA A 127 104.92 44.99 -13.77
CA ALA A 127 105.84 44.76 -12.65
C ALA A 127 105.47 43.47 -11.90
N GLY A 128 106.36 42.48 -11.94
CA GLY A 128 106.20 41.19 -11.25
C GLY A 128 105.31 40.17 -11.96
N SER A 129 104.90 40.42 -13.23
CA SER A 129 104.27 39.39 -14.05
C SER A 129 105.21 38.21 -14.27
N ASN A 130 104.70 36.98 -14.31
CA ASN A 130 105.49 35.76 -14.34
C ASN A 130 104.83 34.66 -15.19
N THR A 131 105.49 34.25 -16.27
CA THR A 131 105.09 33.07 -17.07
C THR A 131 105.88 31.81 -16.70
N GLY A 132 106.85 31.91 -15.78
CA GLY A 132 107.70 30.79 -15.40
C GLY A 132 108.44 30.20 -16.61
N THR A 133 108.38 28.88 -16.79
CA THR A 133 108.93 28.18 -17.98
C THR A 133 107.86 27.81 -19.00
N ALA A 134 106.63 28.32 -18.87
CA ALA A 134 105.51 27.90 -19.69
C ALA A 134 105.59 28.38 -21.15
N SER A 135 105.29 27.48 -22.09
CA SER A 135 105.25 27.77 -23.51
C SER A 135 103.93 28.44 -23.92
N PHE A 136 103.97 29.46 -24.77
CA PHE A 136 102.79 30.20 -25.27
C PHE A 136 101.94 30.89 -24.19
N ALA A 137 102.50 31.16 -23.01
CA ALA A 137 101.80 31.81 -21.91
C ALA A 137 101.84 33.35 -22.03
N THR A 138 100.77 34.03 -21.63
CA THR A 138 100.68 35.50 -21.65
C THR A 138 100.25 36.02 -20.28
N ALA A 139 101.12 36.76 -19.58
CA ALA A 139 100.86 37.41 -18.31
C ALA A 139 100.92 38.94 -18.46
N VAL A 140 99.79 39.64 -18.30
CA VAL A 140 99.67 41.09 -18.48
C VAL A 140 99.02 41.72 -17.26
N GLY A 141 99.75 42.56 -16.53
CA GLY A 141 99.34 43.15 -15.25
C GLY A 141 100.45 43.07 -14.21
N SER A 142 100.36 43.85 -13.13
CA SER A 142 101.34 43.71 -12.04
C SER A 142 101.07 42.44 -11.24
N ASN A 143 102.08 41.61 -11.03
CA ASN A 143 102.02 40.33 -10.31
C ASN A 143 101.00 39.32 -10.90
N SER A 144 100.74 39.33 -12.21
CA SER A 144 99.95 38.26 -12.85
C SER A 144 100.80 37.02 -13.10
N ASN A 145 100.28 35.82 -12.85
CA ASN A 145 100.95 34.55 -13.11
C ASN A 145 100.26 33.77 -14.23
N ALA A 146 101.01 33.42 -15.28
CA ALA A 146 100.57 32.55 -16.37
C ALA A 146 101.54 31.37 -16.50
N THR A 147 101.61 30.49 -15.49
CA THR A 147 102.77 29.60 -15.27
C THR A 147 102.61 28.19 -15.86
N ALA A 148 101.53 27.91 -16.59
CA ALA A 148 101.33 26.67 -17.34
C ALA A 148 101.21 26.94 -18.84
N ASP A 149 101.41 25.90 -19.66
CA ASP A 149 101.43 26.03 -21.12
C ASP A 149 100.09 26.54 -21.67
N ARG A 150 100.17 27.44 -22.67
CA ARG A 150 99.03 28.04 -23.40
C ARG A 150 98.04 28.81 -22.51
N THR A 151 98.53 29.47 -21.47
CA THR A 151 97.72 30.25 -20.53
C THR A 151 97.61 31.74 -20.85
N ALA A 152 96.55 32.38 -20.39
CA ALA A 152 96.31 33.80 -20.55
C ALA A 152 95.87 34.46 -19.23
N ALA A 153 96.76 35.17 -18.55
CA ALA A 153 96.48 35.96 -17.35
C ALA A 153 96.50 37.47 -17.66
N PHE A 154 95.36 38.14 -17.56
CA PHE A 154 95.20 39.57 -17.86
C PHE A 154 94.54 40.29 -16.69
N GLY A 155 95.30 41.12 -15.96
CA GLY A 155 94.88 41.87 -14.79
C GLY A 155 95.93 41.85 -13.68
N ARG A 156 95.86 42.79 -12.74
CA ARG A 156 96.76 42.77 -11.56
C ARG A 156 96.43 41.53 -10.71
N LEU A 157 97.43 40.74 -10.30
CA LEU A 157 97.25 39.49 -9.53
C LEU A 157 96.40 38.41 -10.21
N ALA A 158 96.19 38.45 -11.53
CA ALA A 158 95.48 37.36 -12.22
C ALA A 158 96.37 36.11 -12.30
N ASP A 159 95.86 34.94 -11.90
CA ASP A 159 96.58 33.67 -11.83
C ASP A 159 95.96 32.62 -12.77
N ALA A 160 96.52 32.44 -13.97
CA ALA A 160 96.21 31.36 -14.90
C ALA A 160 97.29 30.25 -14.79
N THR A 161 97.08 29.29 -13.89
CA THR A 161 98.11 28.29 -13.53
C THR A 161 97.80 26.86 -13.99
N GLY A 162 96.60 26.60 -14.50
CA GLY A 162 96.27 25.35 -15.19
C GLY A 162 96.63 25.38 -16.67
N THR A 163 96.95 24.25 -17.29
CA THR A 163 97.24 24.20 -18.75
C THR A 163 96.02 24.68 -19.54
N ASP A 164 96.21 25.47 -20.60
CA ASP A 164 95.11 26.02 -21.42
C ASP A 164 94.12 26.94 -20.67
N SER A 165 94.48 27.42 -19.47
CA SER A 165 93.58 28.26 -18.66
C SER A 165 93.62 29.75 -19.04
N THR A 166 92.52 30.46 -18.78
CA THR A 166 92.39 31.90 -19.02
C THR A 166 91.88 32.60 -17.76
N ALA A 167 92.64 33.55 -17.22
CA ALA A 167 92.26 34.42 -16.10
C ALA A 167 92.23 35.89 -16.56
N LEU A 168 91.06 36.55 -16.54
CA LEU A 168 90.87 37.93 -16.99
C LEU A 168 90.16 38.76 -15.91
N GLY A 169 90.90 39.61 -15.20
CA GLY A 169 90.38 40.48 -14.13
C GLY A 169 91.40 40.74 -13.02
N HIS A 170 91.10 41.67 -12.12
CA HIS A 170 91.93 41.85 -10.92
C HIS A 170 91.74 40.62 -10.00
N ASN A 171 92.82 39.88 -9.71
CA ASN A 171 92.78 38.69 -8.84
C ASN A 171 91.87 37.55 -9.35
N ALA A 172 91.74 37.39 -10.67
CA ALA A 172 91.04 36.24 -11.24
C ALA A 172 91.94 35.00 -11.20
N ASP A 173 91.43 33.85 -10.75
CA ASP A 173 92.21 32.63 -10.52
C ASP A 173 91.65 31.48 -11.39
N ALA A 174 92.38 31.07 -12.42
CA ALA A 174 92.08 29.92 -13.26
C ALA A 174 93.16 28.83 -13.06
N THR A 175 92.96 27.96 -12.07
CA THR A 175 94.04 27.09 -11.56
C THR A 175 94.03 25.66 -12.11
N ALA A 176 92.94 25.23 -12.74
CA ALA A 176 92.79 23.90 -13.32
C ALA A 176 92.91 23.91 -14.86
N ALA A 177 93.11 22.73 -15.45
CA ALA A 177 93.24 22.59 -16.90
C ALA A 177 91.96 23.06 -17.62
N ASN A 178 92.12 23.80 -18.73
CA ASN A 178 91.04 24.40 -19.53
C ASN A 178 90.10 25.37 -18.76
N ALA A 179 90.45 25.76 -17.54
CA ALA A 179 89.60 26.62 -16.72
C ALA A 179 89.59 28.07 -17.24
N THR A 180 88.42 28.71 -17.20
CA THR A 180 88.25 30.11 -17.63
C THR A 180 87.65 30.95 -16.50
N ALA A 181 88.43 31.88 -15.92
CA ALA A 181 87.98 32.82 -14.91
C ALA A 181 87.97 34.25 -15.47
N VAL A 182 86.82 34.92 -15.49
CA VAL A 182 86.66 36.28 -16.03
C VAL A 182 85.86 37.14 -15.04
N GLY A 183 86.49 38.17 -14.46
CA GLY A 183 85.90 39.00 -13.42
C GLY A 183 86.90 39.34 -12.31
N GLN A 184 86.58 40.32 -11.48
CA GLN A 184 87.41 40.60 -10.29
C GLN A 184 87.17 39.50 -9.26
N GLN A 185 88.23 38.84 -8.78
CA GLN A 185 88.14 37.70 -7.84
C GLN A 185 87.30 36.50 -8.32
N SER A 186 87.16 36.30 -9.64
CA SER A 186 86.56 35.06 -10.14
C SER A 186 87.51 33.88 -9.95
N ILE A 187 86.99 32.70 -9.62
CA ILE A 187 87.77 31.49 -9.35
C ILE A 187 87.23 30.37 -10.24
N ALA A 188 88.05 29.83 -11.13
CA ALA A 188 87.78 28.62 -11.89
C ALA A 188 88.84 27.56 -11.53
N SER A 189 88.51 26.67 -10.59
CA SER A 189 89.44 25.70 -10.01
C SER A 189 89.12 24.24 -10.34
N GLY A 190 88.00 23.98 -11.01
CA GLY A 190 87.67 22.66 -11.58
C GLY A 190 88.23 22.50 -13.01
N ILE A 191 88.49 21.27 -13.43
CA ILE A 191 88.88 20.98 -14.82
C ILE A 191 87.71 21.34 -15.75
N ASP A 192 88.00 22.01 -16.87
CA ASP A 192 86.99 22.49 -17.83
C ASP A 192 85.95 23.48 -17.24
N ALA A 193 86.22 24.06 -16.06
CA ALA A 193 85.30 24.95 -15.37
C ALA A 193 85.32 26.39 -15.92
N SER A 194 84.16 27.06 -15.92
CA SER A 194 84.01 28.44 -16.40
C SER A 194 83.36 29.35 -15.34
N ALA A 195 84.10 30.34 -14.84
CA ALA A 195 83.62 31.35 -13.90
C ALA A 195 83.60 32.74 -14.56
N PHE A 196 82.43 33.35 -14.71
CA PHE A 196 82.25 34.69 -15.28
C PHE A 196 81.46 35.61 -14.33
N GLY A 197 82.11 36.64 -13.79
CA GLY A 197 81.50 37.61 -12.86
C GLY A 197 82.37 37.86 -11.63
N GLN A 198 82.12 38.99 -10.96
CA GLN A 198 82.87 39.35 -9.75
C GLN A 198 82.58 38.36 -8.61
N ASN A 199 83.62 37.80 -7.97
CA ASN A 199 83.50 36.74 -6.96
C ASN A 199 82.73 35.48 -7.42
N SER A 200 82.66 35.19 -8.72
CA SER A 200 82.11 33.92 -9.22
C SER A 200 83.08 32.75 -8.93
N SER A 201 82.57 31.56 -8.62
CA SER A 201 83.37 30.38 -8.25
C SER A 201 82.86 29.13 -8.97
N ALA A 202 83.66 28.60 -9.90
CA ALA A 202 83.42 27.33 -10.58
C ALA A 202 84.50 26.32 -10.14
N SER A 203 84.22 25.56 -9.09
CA SER A 203 85.18 24.65 -8.43
C SER A 203 84.95 23.17 -8.73
N GLY A 204 83.77 22.79 -9.24
CA GLY A 204 83.51 21.47 -9.77
C GLY A 204 84.12 21.26 -11.16
N GLU A 205 84.48 20.03 -11.50
CA GLU A 205 84.81 19.65 -12.89
C GLU A 205 83.59 19.88 -13.81
N ASP A 206 83.80 20.32 -15.04
CA ASP A 206 82.74 20.68 -16.01
C ASP A 206 81.73 21.73 -15.50
N SER A 207 82.06 22.50 -14.46
CA SER A 207 81.11 23.43 -13.82
C SER A 207 81.08 24.81 -14.48
N ILE A 208 79.92 25.47 -14.43
CA ILE A 208 79.71 26.80 -15.00
C ILE A 208 79.11 27.72 -13.94
N ALA A 209 79.83 28.78 -13.58
CA ALA A 209 79.36 29.84 -12.67
C ALA A 209 79.33 31.18 -13.41
N ILE A 210 78.15 31.76 -13.65
CA ILE A 210 78.00 33.05 -14.34
C ILE A 210 77.13 33.98 -13.49
N GLY A 211 77.68 35.13 -13.10
CA GLY A 211 77.03 36.13 -12.26
C GLY A 211 77.85 36.48 -11.02
N ARG A 212 77.60 37.68 -10.47
CA ARG A 212 78.29 38.16 -9.26
C ARG A 212 77.98 37.24 -8.07
N TYR A 213 78.99 36.68 -7.40
CA TYR A 213 78.86 35.68 -6.31
C TYR A 213 78.22 34.33 -6.67
N SER A 214 78.10 33.98 -7.96
CA SER A 214 77.64 32.64 -8.36
C SER A 214 78.64 31.55 -7.93
N ASN A 215 78.15 30.39 -7.50
CA ASN A 215 79.00 29.29 -7.03
C ASN A 215 78.52 27.93 -7.57
N ALA A 216 79.30 27.33 -8.47
CA ALA A 216 79.11 25.98 -8.99
C ALA A 216 80.24 25.08 -8.45
N SER A 217 79.92 24.21 -7.48
CA SER A 217 80.94 23.51 -6.66
C SER A 217 81.00 22.00 -6.84
N ALA A 218 80.03 21.40 -7.53
CA ALA A 218 79.98 19.97 -7.82
C ALA A 218 80.22 19.68 -9.31
N LEU A 219 80.54 18.42 -9.63
CA LEU A 219 80.78 17.97 -11.02
C LEU A 219 79.54 18.26 -11.90
N GLY A 220 79.75 18.86 -13.06
CA GLY A 220 78.72 19.19 -14.04
C GLY A 220 77.65 20.18 -13.56
N SER A 221 77.90 20.90 -12.45
CA SER A 221 76.94 21.84 -11.88
C SER A 221 76.92 23.19 -12.63
N ILE A 222 75.75 23.80 -12.74
CA ILE A 222 75.53 25.06 -13.46
C ILE A 222 74.88 26.08 -12.52
N ALA A 223 75.54 27.20 -12.24
CA ALA A 223 75.05 28.32 -11.44
C ALA A 223 75.02 29.61 -12.28
N LEU A 224 73.83 30.11 -12.64
CA LEU A 224 73.63 31.29 -13.48
C LEU A 224 72.76 32.32 -12.76
N GLY A 225 73.36 33.36 -12.20
CA GLY A 225 72.63 34.41 -11.47
C GLY A 225 73.54 35.21 -10.56
N SER A 226 73.19 36.47 -10.33
CA SER A 226 73.89 37.34 -9.37
C SER A 226 73.20 37.34 -8.01
N ASP A 227 73.94 37.72 -6.97
CA ASP A 227 73.37 38.08 -5.67
C ASP A 227 72.26 39.15 -5.80
N GLY A 228 71.14 38.89 -5.11
CA GLY A 228 69.92 39.69 -5.13
C GLY A 228 69.97 40.94 -4.28
N ALA A 229 68.78 41.43 -3.90
CA ALA A 229 68.62 42.61 -3.04
C ALA A 229 68.66 42.27 -1.54
N ASP A 230 68.88 40.99 -1.18
CA ASP A 230 68.84 40.48 0.18
C ASP A 230 70.17 40.69 0.94
N VAL A 231 70.13 40.53 2.27
CA VAL A 231 71.20 40.93 3.20
C VAL A 231 72.33 39.89 3.32
N GLY A 232 72.55 39.05 2.30
CA GLY A 232 73.58 38.02 2.26
C GLY A 232 74.27 38.00 0.90
N VAL A 233 75.59 38.16 0.86
CA VAL A 233 76.38 38.14 -0.39
C VAL A 233 76.50 36.72 -0.95
N VAL A 234 75.44 36.20 -1.56
CA VAL A 234 75.44 34.85 -2.18
C VAL A 234 74.67 34.92 -3.49
N GLY A 235 75.27 34.54 -4.62
CA GLY A 235 74.57 34.46 -5.91
C GLY A 235 73.87 33.10 -6.09
N ALA A 236 73.62 32.70 -7.35
CA ALA A 236 73.14 31.35 -7.65
C ALA A 236 74.12 30.30 -7.11
N GLN A 237 73.62 29.23 -6.47
CA GLN A 237 74.40 28.16 -5.86
C GLN A 237 74.00 26.80 -6.42
N ALA A 238 74.93 26.13 -7.08
CA ALA A 238 74.78 24.75 -7.55
C ALA A 238 75.84 23.88 -6.85
N SER A 239 75.41 23.08 -5.86
CA SER A 239 76.31 22.27 -5.00
C SER A 239 76.02 20.77 -5.05
N GLY A 240 74.94 20.35 -5.71
CA GLY A 240 74.69 18.94 -6.03
C GLY A 240 75.33 18.51 -7.35
N LEU A 241 75.61 17.21 -7.49
CA LEU A 241 76.12 16.60 -8.71
C LEU A 241 75.14 16.82 -9.88
N TYR A 242 75.61 17.32 -11.04
CA TYR A 242 74.77 17.65 -12.20
C TYR A 242 73.59 18.62 -11.91
N SER A 243 73.69 19.41 -10.85
CA SER A 243 72.63 20.35 -10.46
C SER A 243 72.62 21.63 -11.30
N VAL A 244 71.46 22.27 -11.41
CA VAL A 244 71.26 23.50 -12.18
C VAL A 244 70.54 24.54 -11.31
N ALA A 245 71.19 25.67 -11.05
CA ALA A 245 70.64 26.83 -10.36
C ALA A 245 70.67 28.05 -11.28
N VAL A 246 69.51 28.59 -11.66
CA VAL A 246 69.38 29.75 -12.55
C VAL A 246 68.43 30.78 -11.94
N GLY A 247 68.94 31.98 -11.66
CA GLY A 247 68.18 33.05 -11.00
C GLY A 247 68.98 33.70 -9.88
N SER A 248 68.55 34.88 -9.43
CA SER A 248 69.11 35.51 -8.23
C SER A 248 68.88 34.59 -7.03
N ASP A 249 69.93 34.27 -6.29
CA ASP A 249 69.86 33.49 -5.05
C ASP A 249 69.20 32.09 -5.22
N ALA A 250 69.17 31.54 -6.43
CA ALA A 250 68.68 30.18 -6.70
C ALA A 250 69.64 29.15 -6.07
N ILE A 251 69.10 28.12 -5.42
CA ILE A 251 69.88 27.10 -4.69
C ILE A 251 69.50 25.71 -5.19
N ALA A 252 70.43 25.02 -5.84
CA ALA A 252 70.33 23.60 -6.14
C ALA A 252 71.36 22.84 -5.30
N SER A 253 70.91 22.28 -4.17
CA SER A 253 71.77 21.70 -3.13
C SER A 253 71.93 20.19 -3.22
N GLY A 254 70.98 19.48 -3.83
CA GLY A 254 71.04 18.03 -4.01
C GLY A 254 71.39 17.61 -5.43
N ASP A 255 71.87 16.37 -5.56
CA ASP A 255 72.24 15.76 -6.83
C ASP A 255 71.04 15.74 -7.79
N GLY A 256 71.26 16.09 -9.06
CA GLY A 256 70.22 16.17 -10.08
C GLY A 256 69.18 17.30 -9.88
N GLY A 257 69.31 18.12 -8.84
CA GLY A 257 68.37 19.20 -8.53
C GLY A 257 68.36 20.32 -9.57
N VAL A 258 67.17 20.82 -9.90
CA VAL A 258 66.95 21.91 -10.88
C VAL A 258 66.17 23.04 -10.21
N ALA A 259 66.83 24.17 -9.96
CA ALA A 259 66.24 25.40 -9.42
C ALA A 259 66.28 26.52 -10.47
N LEU A 260 65.11 26.92 -10.99
CA LEU A 260 64.96 27.94 -12.02
C LEU A 260 64.01 29.06 -11.55
N GLY A 261 64.56 30.19 -11.15
CA GLY A 261 63.81 31.35 -10.63
C GLY A 261 64.56 32.05 -9.51
N SER A 262 64.18 33.30 -9.21
CA SER A 262 64.78 34.04 -8.10
C SER A 262 64.39 33.39 -6.76
N GLY A 263 65.36 32.99 -5.95
CA GLY A 263 65.14 32.31 -4.67
C GLY A 263 64.59 30.87 -4.77
N ALA A 264 64.55 30.27 -5.97
CA ALA A 264 64.13 28.88 -6.14
C ALA A 264 65.09 27.93 -5.42
N THR A 265 64.58 26.94 -4.69
CA THR A 265 65.38 25.98 -3.91
C THR A 265 65.03 24.54 -4.29
N ALA A 266 66.01 23.76 -4.72
CA ALA A 266 65.88 22.35 -5.06
C ALA A 266 66.87 21.47 -4.27
N GLU A 267 66.36 20.41 -3.66
CA GLU A 267 67.16 19.33 -3.05
C GLU A 267 67.47 18.21 -4.07
N ALA A 268 67.69 16.97 -3.61
CA ALA A 268 68.10 15.85 -4.47
C ALA A 268 66.95 15.39 -5.37
N ASP A 269 67.22 15.20 -6.66
CA ASP A 269 66.26 14.80 -7.70
C ASP A 269 65.00 15.70 -7.78
N ALA A 270 65.09 16.93 -7.28
CA ALA A 270 63.98 17.86 -7.17
C ALA A 270 63.94 18.86 -8.34
N VAL A 271 62.73 19.30 -8.69
CA VAL A 271 62.51 20.32 -9.73
C VAL A 271 61.75 21.49 -9.12
N SER A 272 62.37 22.67 -9.06
CA SER A 272 61.84 23.91 -8.50
C SER A 272 61.87 25.00 -9.59
N ILE A 273 60.72 25.42 -10.12
CA ILE A 273 60.62 26.38 -11.23
C ILE A 273 59.62 27.49 -10.89
N GLY A 274 60.12 28.72 -10.73
CA GLY A 274 59.33 29.87 -10.31
C GLY A 274 60.06 30.70 -9.24
N GLN A 275 59.64 31.94 -9.03
CA GLN A 275 60.19 32.75 -7.94
C GLN A 275 59.79 32.13 -6.60
N GLY A 276 60.73 32.08 -5.65
CA GLY A 276 60.47 31.63 -4.28
C GLY A 276 60.03 30.17 -4.13
N THR A 277 60.15 29.36 -5.18
CA THR A 277 59.75 27.95 -5.14
C THR A 277 60.65 27.13 -4.23
N VAL A 278 60.08 26.11 -3.58
CA VAL A 278 60.82 25.18 -2.74
C VAL A 278 60.42 23.75 -3.10
N ALA A 279 61.39 22.94 -3.52
CA ALA A 279 61.21 21.52 -3.78
C ALA A 279 62.21 20.69 -2.95
N ALA A 280 61.70 19.91 -2.00
CA ALA A 280 62.48 18.94 -1.23
C ALA A 280 62.80 17.69 -2.07
N ALA A 281 63.51 16.72 -1.47
CA ALA A 281 63.96 15.52 -2.18
C ALA A 281 62.85 14.82 -3.01
N GLY A 282 63.10 14.64 -4.31
CA GLY A 282 62.18 14.05 -5.28
C GLY A 282 60.89 14.85 -5.56
N GLY A 283 60.78 16.07 -5.01
CA GLY A 283 59.62 16.94 -5.18
C GLY A 283 59.64 17.72 -6.50
N THR A 284 58.46 18.10 -6.99
CA THR A 284 58.30 18.99 -8.15
C THR A 284 57.44 20.18 -7.78
N ALA A 285 58.05 21.37 -7.68
CA ALA A 285 57.37 22.65 -7.44
C ALA A 285 57.47 23.54 -8.69
N VAL A 286 56.33 23.92 -9.28
CA VAL A 286 56.27 24.79 -10.45
C VAL A 286 55.19 25.86 -10.27
N GLY A 287 55.57 27.13 -10.30
CA GLY A 287 54.68 28.27 -10.05
C GLY A 287 55.26 29.22 -9.01
N ASP A 288 54.84 30.49 -8.99
CA ASP A 288 55.36 31.45 -8.01
C ASP A 288 55.03 30.98 -6.58
N ALA A 289 56.03 30.98 -5.69
CA ALA A 289 55.93 30.51 -4.30
C ALA A 289 55.39 29.07 -4.10
N ALA A 290 55.44 28.19 -5.12
CA ALA A 290 55.01 26.79 -4.97
C ALA A 290 55.95 26.00 -4.04
N ASN A 291 55.38 25.14 -3.19
CA ASN A 291 56.12 24.36 -2.19
C ASN A 291 55.79 22.86 -2.29
N ALA A 292 56.78 22.06 -2.68
CA ALA A 292 56.68 20.61 -2.74
C ALA A 292 57.65 19.97 -1.75
N THR A 293 57.12 19.21 -0.80
CA THR A 293 57.94 18.41 0.14
C THR A 293 58.36 17.06 -0.47
N ASP A 294 58.77 16.09 0.36
CA ASP A 294 59.33 14.78 -0.05
C ASP A 294 58.42 14.03 -1.06
N GLN A 295 58.91 13.85 -2.28
CA GLN A 295 58.19 13.19 -3.39
C GLN A 295 56.81 13.80 -3.70
N ALA A 296 56.60 15.07 -3.35
CA ALA A 296 55.35 15.77 -3.57
C ALA A 296 55.33 16.51 -4.91
N ILE A 297 54.13 16.85 -5.39
CA ILE A 297 53.93 17.62 -6.62
C ILE A 297 53.12 18.86 -6.26
N ALA A 298 53.67 20.05 -6.50
CA ALA A 298 53.01 21.34 -6.34
C ALA A 298 53.07 22.12 -7.67
N LEU A 299 51.93 22.33 -8.33
CA LEU A 299 51.84 22.99 -9.62
C LEU A 299 50.82 24.13 -9.57
N GLY A 300 51.26 25.38 -9.57
CA GLY A 300 50.41 26.57 -9.47
C GLY A 300 51.05 27.65 -8.61
N GLU A 301 50.57 28.88 -8.73
CA GLU A 301 51.00 29.97 -7.83
C GLU A 301 50.48 29.70 -6.41
N GLY A 302 51.37 29.71 -5.42
CA GLY A 302 51.05 29.39 -4.03
C GLY A 302 50.55 27.95 -3.79
N ALA A 303 50.82 27.01 -4.71
CA ALA A 303 50.44 25.60 -4.51
C ALA A 303 51.31 24.97 -3.40
N ASP A 304 50.67 24.38 -2.40
CA ASP A 304 51.31 23.86 -1.19
C ASP A 304 51.09 22.34 -1.06
N ALA A 305 52.12 21.53 -1.28
CA ALA A 305 52.11 20.08 -1.07
C ALA A 305 53.03 19.71 0.11
N LEU A 306 52.48 19.86 1.32
CA LEU A 306 53.22 20.01 2.57
C LEU A 306 53.63 18.68 3.24
N THR A 307 53.24 17.54 2.67
CA THR A 307 53.60 16.23 3.22
C THR A 307 54.01 15.22 2.14
N SER A 308 54.58 14.09 2.57
CA SER A 308 55.13 13.08 1.67
C SER A 308 54.08 12.56 0.69
N ARG A 309 54.43 12.58 -0.60
CA ARG A 309 53.59 12.12 -1.74
C ARG A 309 52.27 12.89 -1.92
N ALA A 310 52.16 14.09 -1.37
CA ALA A 310 51.02 14.97 -1.60
C ALA A 310 51.04 15.52 -3.03
N ILE A 311 49.86 15.80 -3.59
CA ILE A 311 49.71 16.39 -4.93
C ILE A 311 48.80 17.60 -4.86
N SER A 312 49.34 18.80 -5.05
CA SER A 312 48.61 20.07 -5.13
C SER A 312 48.75 20.66 -6.53
N ILE A 313 47.63 20.84 -7.24
CA ILE A 313 47.62 21.40 -8.60
C ILE A 313 46.52 22.46 -8.70
N GLY A 314 46.91 23.72 -8.88
CA GLY A 314 46.02 24.88 -8.89
C GLY A 314 46.61 26.06 -8.12
N ILE A 315 46.09 27.27 -8.38
CA ILE A 315 46.48 28.46 -7.60
C ILE A 315 45.97 28.28 -6.17
N GLY A 316 46.82 28.41 -5.15
CA GLY A 316 46.44 28.26 -3.74
C GLY A 316 46.02 26.83 -3.32
N ALA A 317 46.14 25.83 -4.20
CA ALA A 317 45.78 24.44 -3.88
C ALA A 317 46.66 23.91 -2.74
N THR A 318 46.05 23.35 -1.71
CA THR A 318 46.72 22.93 -0.47
C THR A 318 46.49 21.45 -0.19
N SER A 319 47.57 20.69 -0.01
CA SER A 319 47.57 19.29 0.40
C SER A 319 48.46 19.13 1.63
N SER A 320 47.86 19.17 2.82
CA SER A 320 48.56 19.01 4.10
C SER A 320 48.41 17.62 4.74
N GLY A 321 47.62 16.74 4.12
CA GLY A 321 47.51 15.34 4.48
C GLY A 321 48.52 14.44 3.77
N ALA A 322 49.05 13.41 4.45
CA ALA A 322 49.95 12.45 3.84
C ALA A 322 49.27 11.73 2.66
N SER A 323 49.93 11.69 1.50
CA SER A 323 49.37 11.13 0.26
C SER A 323 48.00 11.71 -0.15
N SER A 324 47.70 12.96 0.24
CA SER A 324 46.47 13.65 -0.17
C SER A 324 46.62 14.29 -1.54
N VAL A 325 45.47 14.59 -2.17
CA VAL A 325 45.40 15.16 -3.52
C VAL A 325 44.45 16.36 -3.50
N ALA A 326 44.96 17.55 -3.83
CA ALA A 326 44.21 18.77 -4.07
C ALA A 326 44.37 19.20 -5.54
N LEU A 327 43.27 19.27 -6.30
CA LEU A 327 43.25 19.70 -7.70
C LEU A 327 42.17 20.76 -7.94
N GLY A 328 42.58 21.98 -8.28
CA GLY A 328 41.71 23.15 -8.48
C GLY A 328 42.20 24.34 -7.67
N SER A 329 41.82 25.55 -8.07
CA SER A 329 42.16 26.76 -7.31
C SER A 329 41.58 26.69 -5.90
N ASP A 330 42.41 26.91 -4.89
CA ASP A 330 42.02 26.92 -3.47
C ASP A 330 41.37 25.61 -2.98
N SER A 331 41.61 24.50 -3.69
CA SER A 331 41.22 23.16 -3.21
C SER A 331 42.07 22.76 -2.00
N ASP A 332 41.46 22.15 -0.98
CA ASP A 332 42.10 21.86 0.29
C ASP A 332 41.89 20.40 0.73
N ALA A 333 42.99 19.64 0.79
CA ALA A 333 43.03 18.24 1.22
C ALA A 333 43.92 18.10 2.48
N THR A 334 43.35 18.35 3.66
CA THR A 334 44.12 18.51 4.91
C THR A 334 44.42 17.24 5.69
N ALA A 335 43.72 16.15 5.39
CA ALA A 335 43.86 14.89 6.13
C ALA A 335 44.50 13.77 5.27
N ALA A 336 45.08 12.77 5.93
CA ALA A 336 45.74 11.65 5.24
C ALA A 336 44.76 10.92 4.31
N GLY A 337 45.19 10.63 3.08
CA GLY A 337 44.38 9.96 2.06
C GLY A 337 43.22 10.80 1.50
N ALA A 338 43.07 12.06 1.92
CA ALA A 338 41.99 12.92 1.45
C ALA A 338 42.17 13.32 -0.03
N ILE A 339 41.07 13.45 -0.74
CA ILE A 339 41.04 13.85 -2.15
C ILE A 339 40.06 15.00 -2.32
N ALA A 340 40.56 16.19 -2.66
CA ALA A 340 39.78 17.39 -2.98
C ALA A 340 40.00 17.77 -4.46
N ILE A 341 38.95 17.74 -5.27
CA ILE A 341 39.03 18.05 -6.70
C ILE A 341 37.90 19.01 -7.09
N GLY A 342 38.25 20.24 -7.40
CA GLY A 342 37.32 21.33 -7.74
C GLY A 342 37.85 22.65 -7.20
N GLY A 343 37.82 23.70 -8.02
CA GLY A 343 38.31 25.02 -7.61
C GLY A 343 37.22 25.91 -7.01
N ASP A 344 37.62 27.05 -6.44
CA ASP A 344 36.74 28.16 -6.04
C ASP A 344 35.87 28.65 -7.22
N ARG A 345 34.65 29.08 -6.91
CA ARG A 345 33.74 29.76 -7.84
C ARG A 345 33.89 31.28 -7.91
N PHE A 346 34.85 31.86 -7.18
CA PHE A 346 34.99 33.30 -6.97
C PHE A 346 33.74 33.91 -6.32
N ASP A 347 33.09 33.15 -5.44
CA ASP A 347 31.88 33.59 -4.74
C ASP A 347 32.17 34.42 -3.48
N GLY A 348 33.45 34.51 -3.10
CA GLY A 348 33.99 35.46 -2.14
C GLY A 348 34.52 34.86 -0.85
N ASP A 349 34.46 33.54 -0.67
CA ASP A 349 35.06 32.86 0.50
C ASP A 349 36.49 32.32 0.24
N ALA A 350 36.91 32.26 -1.03
CA ALA A 350 38.20 31.74 -1.48
C ALA A 350 38.42 30.26 -1.09
N LEU A 351 37.36 29.45 -1.09
CA LEU A 351 37.43 28.02 -0.82
C LEU A 351 37.03 27.23 -2.06
N GLY A 352 37.87 26.29 -2.47
CA GLY A 352 37.52 25.28 -3.46
C GLY A 352 36.87 24.04 -2.84
N ALA A 353 37.07 22.89 -3.46
CA ALA A 353 36.72 21.60 -2.86
C ALA A 353 37.52 21.39 -1.55
N GLN A 354 36.85 20.91 -0.50
CA GLN A 354 37.43 20.73 0.84
C GLN A 354 37.26 19.28 1.30
N ALA A 355 38.36 18.54 1.44
CA ALA A 355 38.41 17.20 2.02
C ALA A 355 39.25 17.23 3.30
N THR A 356 38.59 17.42 4.45
CA THR A 356 39.24 17.79 5.71
C THR A 356 39.40 16.65 6.72
N ALA A 357 38.88 15.46 6.41
CA ALA A 357 38.97 14.27 7.25
C ALA A 357 39.66 13.10 6.53
N THR A 358 40.15 12.13 7.31
CA THR A 358 40.90 10.98 6.79
C THR A 358 40.06 10.20 5.79
N ASP A 359 40.68 9.87 4.65
CA ASP A 359 40.06 9.15 3.52
C ASP A 359 38.79 9.84 2.96
N ALA A 360 38.58 11.13 3.24
CA ALA A 360 37.45 11.89 2.71
C ALA A 360 37.66 12.25 1.22
N ILE A 361 36.57 12.26 0.46
CA ILE A 361 36.59 12.57 -0.97
C ILE A 361 35.60 13.70 -1.25
N ALA A 362 36.11 14.85 -1.68
CA ALA A 362 35.33 15.98 -2.16
C ALA A 362 35.60 16.19 -3.66
N LEU A 363 34.60 16.02 -4.51
CA LEU A 363 34.69 16.22 -5.96
C LEU A 363 33.59 17.17 -6.44
N GLY A 364 33.99 18.32 -6.95
CA GLY A 364 33.12 19.41 -7.34
C GLY A 364 33.56 20.71 -6.69
N ALA A 365 33.40 21.83 -7.39
CA ALA A 365 33.71 23.13 -6.82
C ALA A 365 32.85 23.37 -5.56
N ASP A 366 33.48 23.81 -4.48
CA ASP A 366 32.96 23.98 -3.12
C ASP A 366 32.29 22.73 -2.52
N ALA A 367 32.62 21.53 -3.02
CA ALA A 367 32.22 20.29 -2.36
C ALA A 367 32.97 20.16 -1.03
N THR A 368 32.27 19.80 0.04
CA THR A 368 32.84 19.68 1.39
C THR A 368 32.65 18.27 1.92
N ALA A 369 33.74 17.56 2.20
CA ALA A 369 33.75 16.27 2.88
C ALA A 369 34.58 16.39 4.18
N SER A 370 33.90 16.47 5.33
CA SER A 370 34.52 16.71 6.64
C SER A 370 34.32 15.58 7.67
N GLY A 371 33.54 14.56 7.32
CA GLY A 371 33.48 13.31 8.08
C GLY A 371 34.57 12.31 7.66
N ILE A 372 34.99 11.44 8.57
CA ILE A 372 35.95 10.35 8.25
C ILE A 372 35.31 9.43 7.21
N GLY A 373 36.03 9.16 6.11
CA GLY A 373 35.52 8.34 5.00
C GLY A 373 34.31 8.94 4.27
N ALA A 374 33.98 10.21 4.51
CA ALA A 374 32.85 10.88 3.88
C ALA A 374 33.13 11.16 2.39
N ILE A 375 32.07 11.10 1.57
CA ILE A 375 32.17 11.29 0.13
C ILE A 375 31.15 12.38 -0.28
N ALA A 376 31.64 13.51 -0.75
CA ALA A 376 30.86 14.60 -1.33
C ALA A 376 31.16 14.74 -2.83
N LEU A 377 30.19 14.41 -3.69
CA LEU A 377 30.31 14.41 -5.15
C LEU A 377 29.27 15.35 -5.76
N GLY A 378 29.68 16.53 -6.18
CA GLY A 378 28.81 17.51 -6.81
C GLY A 378 29.14 18.93 -6.39
N LEU A 379 28.64 19.88 -7.16
CA LEU A 379 28.74 21.29 -6.86
C LEU A 379 28.09 21.59 -5.49
N ASN A 380 28.84 22.14 -4.52
CA ASN A 380 28.31 22.48 -3.19
C ASN A 380 27.70 21.25 -2.44
N ALA A 381 28.16 20.03 -2.74
CA ALA A 381 27.76 18.85 -1.98
C ALA A 381 28.45 18.85 -0.61
N ASP A 382 27.73 18.49 0.46
CA ASP A 382 28.19 18.59 1.85
C ASP A 382 28.00 17.24 2.58
N ALA A 383 29.10 16.55 2.85
CA ALA A 383 29.16 15.30 3.59
C ALA A 383 29.94 15.50 4.91
N THR A 384 29.22 15.82 5.99
CA THR A 384 29.80 16.17 7.30
C THR A 384 29.82 15.02 8.31
N GLY A 385 28.96 14.01 8.13
CA GLY A 385 28.94 12.81 8.97
C GLY A 385 30.02 11.78 8.62
N ALA A 386 30.44 10.95 9.57
CA ALA A 386 31.36 9.84 9.28
C ALA A 386 30.69 8.80 8.36
N ASP A 387 31.45 8.26 7.40
CA ASP A 387 30.97 7.32 6.37
C ASP A 387 29.71 7.81 5.62
N SER A 388 29.52 9.14 5.53
CA SER A 388 28.37 9.74 4.86
C SER A 388 28.61 9.90 3.36
N LEU A 389 27.53 9.94 2.58
CA LEU A 389 27.57 10.11 1.12
C LEU A 389 26.63 11.24 0.70
N ALA A 390 27.16 12.33 0.15
CA ALA A 390 26.41 13.37 -0.53
C ALA A 390 26.74 13.32 -2.03
N PHE A 391 25.75 13.08 -2.89
CA PHE A 391 25.92 13.02 -4.34
C PHE A 391 24.89 13.91 -5.04
N GLY A 392 25.33 14.93 -5.78
CA GLY A 392 24.50 15.88 -6.52
C GLY A 392 24.70 17.33 -6.07
N TYR A 393 24.23 18.28 -6.90
CA TYR A 393 24.28 19.71 -6.60
C TYR A 393 23.58 20.01 -5.27
N GLY A 394 24.26 20.66 -4.32
CA GLY A 394 23.68 21.06 -3.05
C GLY A 394 23.17 19.91 -2.17
N SER A 395 23.57 18.66 -2.45
CA SER A 395 23.21 17.49 -1.63
C SER A 395 23.90 17.56 -0.27
N ARG A 396 23.20 17.16 0.81
CA ARG A 396 23.68 17.32 2.19
C ARG A 396 23.46 16.06 3.02
N ALA A 397 24.53 15.38 3.40
CA ALA A 397 24.55 14.24 4.31
C ALA A 397 25.24 14.64 5.63
N VAL A 398 24.44 14.96 6.65
CA VAL A 398 24.91 15.72 7.82
C VAL A 398 25.43 14.84 8.97
N SER A 399 24.83 13.66 9.14
CA SER A 399 25.11 12.76 10.26
C SER A 399 25.78 11.47 9.80
N ASP A 400 26.31 10.70 10.75
CA ASP A 400 27.00 9.44 10.48
C ASP A 400 26.13 8.45 9.69
N ASN A 401 26.75 7.81 8.70
CA ASN A 401 26.14 6.86 7.77
C ASN A 401 24.92 7.41 7.00
N ALA A 402 24.74 8.73 6.94
CA ALA A 402 23.68 9.34 6.15
C ALA A 402 24.00 9.30 4.64
N ILE A 403 22.97 9.11 3.81
CA ILE A 403 23.08 9.05 2.36
C ILE A 403 22.13 10.08 1.75
N ALA A 404 22.64 11.06 1.01
CA ALA A 404 21.91 12.06 0.27
C ALA A 404 22.29 12.01 -1.22
N ILE A 405 21.36 11.62 -2.10
CA ILE A 405 21.62 11.45 -3.54
C ILE A 405 20.57 12.20 -4.37
N GLY A 406 20.97 13.28 -5.02
CA GLY A 406 20.13 14.12 -5.87
C GLY A 406 20.32 15.61 -5.59
N GLU A 407 19.81 16.45 -6.49
CA GLU A 407 19.86 17.91 -6.34
C GLU A 407 19.12 18.36 -5.07
N ASN A 408 19.77 19.18 -4.23
CA ASN A 408 19.23 19.75 -3.00
C ASN A 408 18.62 18.71 -2.04
N THR A 409 19.18 17.51 -1.99
CA THR A 409 18.78 16.46 -1.05
C THR A 409 19.29 16.72 0.36
N LEU A 410 18.54 16.33 1.38
CA LEU A 410 18.92 16.47 2.78
C LEU A 410 18.71 15.16 3.56
N ALA A 411 19.80 14.56 4.01
CA ALA A 411 19.82 13.47 4.99
C ALA A 411 20.44 13.99 6.29
N SER A 412 19.61 14.45 7.23
CA SER A 412 20.09 15.28 8.36
C SER A 412 20.43 14.50 9.63
N ASN A 413 19.93 13.26 9.77
CA ASN A 413 20.08 12.44 10.98
C ASN A 413 20.80 11.12 10.72
N GLY A 414 21.25 10.44 11.78
CA GLY A 414 22.02 9.19 11.67
C GLY A 414 21.24 8.09 10.94
N LEU A 415 21.95 7.36 10.06
CA LEU A 415 21.40 6.26 9.24
C LEU A 415 20.21 6.68 8.34
N SER A 416 20.03 7.97 8.06
CA SER A 416 18.97 8.46 7.17
C SER A 416 19.38 8.35 5.69
N ILE A 417 18.40 8.10 4.82
CA ILE A 417 18.61 7.93 3.37
C ILE A 417 17.64 8.85 2.62
N ALA A 418 18.15 9.87 1.93
CA ALA A 418 17.42 10.76 1.05
C ALA A 418 17.86 10.58 -0.41
N ILE A 419 16.97 10.21 -1.32
CA ILE A 419 17.27 10.00 -2.73
C ILE A 419 16.19 10.66 -3.60
N GLY A 420 16.60 11.53 -4.53
CA GLY A 420 15.72 12.25 -5.47
C GLY A 420 15.76 13.77 -5.27
N VAL A 421 15.42 14.55 -6.31
CA VAL A 421 15.49 16.02 -6.25
C VAL A 421 14.63 16.57 -5.11
N ASN A 422 15.19 17.40 -4.24
CA ASN A 422 14.54 17.97 -3.05
C ASN A 422 14.01 16.94 -2.03
N ALA A 423 14.52 15.69 -2.03
CA ALA A 423 14.15 14.71 -1.01
C ALA A 423 14.70 15.09 0.37
N ALA A 424 13.91 14.93 1.43
CA ALA A 424 14.33 15.23 2.80
C ALA A 424 14.08 14.06 3.76
N ALA A 425 15.15 13.38 4.18
CA ALA A 425 15.13 12.39 5.26
C ALA A 425 15.65 13.05 6.54
N SER A 426 14.73 13.57 7.35
CA SER A 426 15.05 14.33 8.58
C SER A 426 14.75 13.60 9.88
N GLY A 427 14.21 12.39 9.82
CA GLY A 427 14.10 11.51 10.97
C GLY A 427 15.33 10.62 11.15
N ALA A 428 15.62 10.20 12.37
CA ALA A 428 16.65 9.18 12.60
C ALA A 428 16.21 7.84 11.98
N HIS A 429 17.12 7.16 11.26
CA HIS A 429 16.82 5.92 10.51
C HIS A 429 15.68 6.06 9.48
N SER A 430 15.38 7.28 9.01
CA SER A 430 14.30 7.49 8.03
C SER A 430 14.79 7.31 6.59
N ILE A 431 13.86 6.98 5.70
CA ILE A 431 14.12 6.75 4.27
C ILE A 431 13.15 7.62 3.47
N ALA A 432 13.67 8.53 2.65
CA ALA A 432 12.93 9.33 1.69
C ALA A 432 13.49 9.11 0.28
N ILE A 433 12.86 8.24 -0.51
CA ILE A 433 13.24 7.97 -1.91
C ILE A 433 12.16 8.58 -2.81
N THR A 434 12.23 9.89 -3.00
CA THR A 434 11.12 10.71 -3.46
C THR A 434 11.61 12.00 -4.12
N PRO A 435 11.25 12.34 -5.36
CA PRO A 435 11.30 13.74 -5.78
C PRO A 435 10.30 14.54 -4.94
N ALA A 436 10.77 15.60 -4.26
CA ALA A 436 9.99 16.50 -3.41
C ALA A 436 9.19 15.87 -2.23
N GLY A 437 9.44 14.62 -1.88
CA GLY A 437 8.83 13.97 -0.71
C GLY A 437 9.70 14.08 0.55
N THR A 438 9.11 13.76 1.70
CA THR A 438 9.79 13.88 2.99
C THR A 438 9.56 12.67 3.90
N ALA A 439 10.55 12.39 4.75
CA ALA A 439 10.46 11.42 5.85
C ALA A 439 11.05 12.08 7.11
N THR A 440 10.24 12.91 7.79
CA THR A 440 10.69 13.72 8.94
C THR A 440 10.56 12.98 10.28
N GLY A 441 9.70 11.96 10.37
CA GLY A 441 9.57 11.11 11.55
C GLY A 441 10.70 10.08 11.71
N ALA A 442 11.02 9.69 12.94
CA ALA A 442 12.01 8.64 13.20
C ALA A 442 11.52 7.29 12.66
N ARG A 443 12.38 6.55 11.95
CA ARG A 443 12.07 5.29 11.24
C ARG A 443 10.95 5.42 10.20
N ALA A 444 10.63 6.63 9.75
CA ALA A 444 9.63 6.87 8.72
C ALA A 444 10.14 6.46 7.33
N VAL A 445 9.23 6.05 6.45
CA VAL A 445 9.53 5.62 5.09
C VAL A 445 8.63 6.35 4.09
N GLY A 446 9.21 7.25 3.29
CA GLY A 446 8.58 7.91 2.14
C GLY A 446 9.13 7.36 0.82
N LEU A 447 8.26 6.90 -0.09
CA LEU A 447 8.63 6.38 -1.42
C LEU A 447 7.62 6.84 -2.48
N GLY A 448 8.07 7.52 -3.54
CA GLY A 448 7.20 8.10 -4.58
C GLY A 448 7.25 9.63 -4.66
N TYR A 449 6.76 10.21 -5.76
CA TYR A 449 6.76 11.67 -5.93
C TYR A 449 5.86 12.34 -4.88
N SER A 450 6.40 13.29 -4.12
CA SER A 450 5.70 13.99 -3.03
C SER A 450 5.08 13.06 -1.96
N ALA A 451 5.61 11.86 -1.75
CA ALA A 451 5.19 11.00 -0.63
C ALA A 451 5.69 11.59 0.69
N ASN A 452 4.82 11.70 1.69
CA ASN A 452 5.09 12.41 2.93
C ASN A 452 4.88 11.54 4.18
N ALA A 453 5.97 11.17 4.85
CA ALA A 453 5.98 10.36 6.07
C ALA A 453 6.49 11.19 7.26
N ASP A 454 5.60 12.02 7.83
CA ASP A 454 6.00 13.09 8.76
C ASP A 454 6.11 12.68 10.24
N ALA A 455 5.58 11.52 10.60
CA ALA A 455 5.53 11.07 11.98
C ALA A 455 6.34 9.79 12.21
N ASN A 456 6.64 9.50 13.48
CA ASN A 456 7.42 8.33 13.86
C ASN A 456 6.75 7.05 13.37
N ASP A 457 7.56 6.13 12.84
CA ASP A 457 7.14 4.83 12.31
C ASP A 457 6.08 4.93 11.18
N ALA A 458 5.90 6.10 10.57
CA ALA A 458 4.95 6.28 9.48
C ALA A 458 5.50 5.77 8.15
N ILE A 459 4.60 5.26 7.30
CA ILE A 459 4.92 4.73 5.96
C ILE A 459 4.04 5.46 4.94
N ALA A 460 4.66 6.08 3.94
CA ALA A 460 4.00 6.72 2.82
C ALA A 460 4.60 6.21 1.50
N ILE A 461 3.86 5.39 0.75
CA ILE A 461 4.33 4.76 -0.50
C ILE A 461 3.34 5.04 -1.62
N GLY A 462 3.73 5.87 -2.59
CA GLY A 462 2.89 6.26 -3.73
C GLY A 462 3.02 7.75 -4.04
N ASN A 463 2.55 8.16 -5.22
CA ASN A 463 2.51 9.59 -5.57
C ASN A 463 1.52 10.31 -4.64
N ASN A 464 1.98 11.36 -3.97
CA ASN A 464 1.24 12.12 -2.96
C ASN A 464 0.64 11.27 -1.82
N ALA A 465 1.20 10.11 -1.48
CA ALA A 465 0.76 9.36 -0.29
C ALA A 465 1.10 10.15 0.99
N GLN A 466 0.18 10.23 1.95
CA GLN A 466 0.33 11.00 3.18
C GLN A 466 0.24 10.10 4.42
N GLY A 467 1.39 9.75 5.01
CA GLY A 467 1.52 9.05 6.29
C GLY A 467 1.95 10.04 7.38
N THR A 468 1.07 10.94 7.82
CA THR A 468 1.46 12.10 8.65
C THR A 468 1.23 11.93 10.14
N ALA A 469 0.68 10.79 10.58
CA ALA A 469 0.48 10.45 11.98
C ALA A 469 1.33 9.25 12.43
N THR A 470 1.55 9.13 13.75
CA THR A 470 2.40 8.08 14.33
C THR A 470 1.87 6.69 14.00
N ASN A 471 2.76 5.78 13.56
CA ASN A 471 2.44 4.42 13.10
C ASN A 471 1.46 4.37 11.90
N ALA A 472 1.20 5.47 11.21
CA ALA A 472 0.26 5.49 10.11
C ALA A 472 0.86 4.90 8.83
N ILE A 473 0.06 4.18 8.07
CA ILE A 473 0.44 3.53 6.82
C ILE A 473 -0.43 4.10 5.70
N ALA A 474 0.19 4.69 4.68
CA ALA A 474 -0.45 5.20 3.49
C ALA A 474 0.22 4.60 2.25
N ILE A 475 -0.46 3.73 1.52
CA ILE A 475 0.08 3.06 0.33
C ILE A 475 -0.88 3.19 -0.85
N GLY A 476 -0.49 3.98 -1.86
CA GLY A 476 -1.28 4.23 -3.06
C GLY A 476 -1.16 5.67 -3.57
N TYR A 477 -1.68 5.95 -4.77
CA TYR A 477 -1.79 7.31 -5.30
C TYR A 477 -2.81 8.09 -4.47
N ASN A 478 -2.42 9.24 -3.89
CA ASN A 478 -3.23 10.06 -3.00
C ASN A 478 -3.83 9.28 -1.78
N ALA A 479 -3.16 8.26 -1.28
CA ALA A 479 -3.61 7.56 -0.07
C ALA A 479 -3.36 8.42 1.19
N ASP A 480 -4.36 8.57 2.06
CA ASP A 480 -4.32 9.43 3.26
C ASP A 480 -4.40 8.61 4.55
N GLY A 481 -3.24 8.22 5.08
CA GLY A 481 -3.06 7.63 6.40
C GLY A 481 -2.71 8.71 7.42
N VAL A 482 -3.68 9.56 7.77
CA VAL A 482 -3.45 10.73 8.65
C VAL A 482 -3.93 10.52 10.09
N GLY A 483 -4.56 9.38 10.37
CA GLY A 483 -4.94 8.94 11.71
C GLY A 483 -3.80 8.21 12.45
N ILE A 484 -3.77 8.30 13.78
CA ILE A 484 -2.79 7.56 14.60
C ILE A 484 -3.04 6.06 14.44
N SER A 485 -1.99 5.27 14.18
CA SER A 485 -2.07 3.82 13.93
C SER A 485 -3.04 3.45 12.80
N SER A 486 -3.30 4.37 11.85
CA SER A 486 -4.24 4.11 10.76
C SER A 486 -3.58 3.41 9.56
N VAL A 487 -4.39 2.75 8.74
CA VAL A 487 -3.94 2.04 7.54
C VAL A 487 -4.80 2.45 6.35
N ALA A 488 -4.27 3.26 5.45
CA ALA A 488 -4.84 3.59 4.15
C ALA A 488 -4.06 2.85 3.04
N MET A 489 -4.72 1.95 2.31
CA MET A 489 -4.09 1.19 1.23
C MET A 489 -5.00 1.12 0.00
N GLY A 490 -4.62 1.80 -1.07
CA GLY A 490 -5.40 1.92 -2.30
C GLY A 490 -5.28 3.30 -2.93
N ASN A 491 -5.75 3.45 -4.17
CA ASN A 491 -5.87 4.76 -4.79
C ASN A 491 -6.92 5.58 -4.03
N GLU A 492 -6.56 6.77 -3.53
CA GLU A 492 -7.48 7.65 -2.79
C GLU A 492 -8.09 7.01 -1.53
N ALA A 493 -7.46 5.97 -0.96
CA ALA A 493 -7.90 5.38 0.31
C ALA A 493 -7.69 6.37 1.46
N MET A 494 -8.68 6.52 2.34
CA MET A 494 -8.72 7.55 3.37
C MET A 494 -8.92 6.92 4.76
N ALA A 495 -7.86 6.91 5.58
CA ALA A 495 -7.89 6.45 6.97
C ALA A 495 -7.51 7.62 7.90
N THR A 496 -8.46 8.54 8.11
CA THR A 496 -8.22 9.86 8.72
C THR A 496 -8.36 9.90 10.23
N ALA A 497 -8.97 8.88 10.84
CA ALA A 497 -9.18 8.78 12.28
C ALA A 497 -8.26 7.75 12.95
N THR A 498 -8.19 7.79 14.29
CA THR A 498 -7.33 6.88 15.07
C THR A 498 -7.79 5.43 14.94
N ASP A 499 -6.84 4.52 14.77
CA ASP A 499 -7.05 3.07 14.57
C ASP A 499 -7.96 2.73 13.36
N ALA A 500 -8.12 3.65 12.41
CA ALA A 500 -8.90 3.45 11.20
C ALA A 500 -8.19 2.57 10.18
N VAL A 501 -8.94 1.75 9.47
CA VAL A 501 -8.45 0.92 8.36
C VAL A 501 -9.28 1.20 7.11
N ALA A 502 -8.64 1.57 6.02
CA ALA A 502 -9.22 1.81 4.71
C ALA A 502 -8.40 1.07 3.64
N ILE A 503 -8.92 -0.03 3.10
CA ILE A 503 -8.22 -0.87 2.11
C ILE A 503 -9.10 -1.04 0.86
N GLY A 504 -8.69 -0.45 -0.26
CA GLY A 504 -9.44 -0.41 -1.51
C GLY A 504 -9.33 0.96 -2.18
N SER A 505 -9.64 1.02 -3.48
CA SER A 505 -9.70 2.30 -4.18
C SER A 505 -10.89 3.12 -3.64
N GLY A 506 -10.65 4.37 -3.23
CA GLY A 506 -11.67 5.25 -2.64
C GLY A 506 -12.31 4.74 -1.34
N ALA A 507 -11.71 3.75 -0.65
CA ALA A 507 -12.21 3.28 0.64
C ALA A 507 -12.07 4.39 1.71
N ASP A 508 -13.11 4.62 2.50
CA ASP A 508 -13.17 5.66 3.54
C ASP A 508 -13.34 5.03 4.94
N GLY A 509 -12.24 4.96 5.69
CA GLY A 509 -12.21 4.64 7.12
C GLY A 509 -12.20 5.91 7.98
N GLY A 510 -13.08 6.87 7.72
CA GLY A 510 -13.09 8.17 8.41
C GLY A 510 -13.47 8.13 9.90
N GLY A 511 -14.01 7.01 10.38
CA GLY A 511 -14.41 6.81 11.77
C GLY A 511 -13.29 6.33 12.72
N ILE A 512 -13.40 6.65 14.01
CA ILE A 512 -12.48 6.11 15.03
C ILE A 512 -12.67 4.59 15.11
N ALA A 513 -11.57 3.82 15.10
CA ALA A 513 -11.57 2.36 15.13
C ALA A 513 -12.51 1.73 14.09
N SER A 514 -12.63 2.35 12.91
CA SER A 514 -13.45 1.83 11.82
C SER A 514 -12.65 1.01 10.81
N VAL A 515 -13.35 0.15 10.08
CA VAL A 515 -12.76 -0.74 9.07
C VAL A 515 -13.56 -0.66 7.78
N ALA A 516 -13.01 -0.03 6.75
CA ALA A 516 -13.52 -0.02 5.37
C ALA A 516 -12.61 -0.87 4.49
N ILE A 517 -13.14 -1.95 3.91
CA ILE A 517 -12.38 -2.83 3.01
C ILE A 517 -13.22 -3.11 1.75
N GLY A 518 -12.74 -2.64 0.60
CA GLY A 518 -13.43 -2.74 -0.69
C GLY A 518 -13.36 -1.43 -1.48
N ASP A 519 -13.53 -1.52 -2.80
CA ASP A 519 -13.62 -0.33 -3.67
C ASP A 519 -14.83 0.53 -3.27
N GLY A 520 -14.60 1.77 -2.86
CA GLY A 520 -15.61 2.71 -2.37
C GLY A 520 -16.33 2.28 -1.09
N ALA A 521 -15.77 1.38 -0.28
CA ALA A 521 -16.35 1.04 1.03
C ALA A 521 -16.29 2.24 1.98
N ASP A 522 -17.36 2.51 2.71
CA ASP A 522 -17.52 3.68 3.60
C ASP A 522 -17.81 3.25 5.03
N ALA A 523 -16.86 3.51 5.93
CA ALA A 523 -16.92 3.31 7.37
C ALA A 523 -16.64 4.64 8.10
N GLY A 524 -17.32 5.72 7.67
CA GLY A 524 -17.12 7.08 8.18
C GLY A 524 -17.55 7.32 9.64
N ALA A 525 -18.34 6.42 10.24
CA ALA A 525 -18.72 6.52 11.65
C ALA A 525 -17.84 5.65 12.58
N SER A 526 -17.85 5.94 13.89
CA SER A 526 -16.97 5.26 14.86
C SER A 526 -17.40 3.81 15.14
N ASN A 527 -16.42 2.94 15.39
CA ASN A 527 -16.59 1.50 15.68
C ASN A 527 -17.36 0.73 14.59
N THR A 528 -17.17 1.10 13.32
CA THR A 528 -17.92 0.52 12.20
C THR A 528 -17.09 -0.47 11.41
N VAL A 529 -17.78 -1.37 10.69
CA VAL A 529 -17.16 -2.29 9.74
C VAL A 529 -17.96 -2.27 8.43
N ALA A 530 -17.34 -1.81 7.34
CA ALA A 530 -17.85 -1.88 5.98
C ALA A 530 -16.94 -2.77 5.13
N LEU A 531 -17.44 -3.94 4.71
CA LEU A 531 -16.67 -4.92 3.94
C LEU A 531 -17.40 -5.29 2.65
N GLY A 532 -16.82 -4.92 1.51
CA GLY A 532 -17.36 -5.15 0.16
C GLY A 532 -17.37 -3.87 -0.69
N THR A 533 -17.40 -4.02 -2.01
CA THR A 533 -17.48 -2.88 -2.94
C THR A 533 -18.73 -2.04 -2.67
N GLY A 534 -18.54 -0.76 -2.35
CA GLY A 534 -19.59 0.19 -2.03
C GLY A 534 -20.39 -0.13 -0.76
N ALA A 535 -19.91 -1.02 0.12
CA ALA A 535 -20.55 -1.25 1.42
C ALA A 535 -20.48 0.04 2.26
N SER A 536 -21.57 0.40 2.95
CA SER A 536 -21.64 1.63 3.76
C SER A 536 -22.12 1.31 5.17
N ALA A 537 -21.27 1.57 6.17
CA ALA A 537 -21.58 1.54 7.59
C ALA A 537 -21.62 2.98 8.13
N GLY A 538 -22.67 3.73 7.75
CA GLY A 538 -22.81 5.15 8.09
C GLY A 538 -23.24 5.44 9.55
N GLY A 539 -23.73 4.44 10.27
CA GLY A 539 -24.13 4.58 11.68
C GLY A 539 -23.02 4.23 12.67
N ILE A 540 -23.04 4.79 13.88
CA ILE A 540 -22.12 4.37 14.97
C ILE A 540 -22.39 2.90 15.36
N ASP A 541 -21.34 2.12 15.61
CA ASP A 541 -21.42 0.69 15.94
C ASP A 541 -22.17 -0.14 14.88
N ALA A 542 -22.17 0.31 13.62
CA ALA A 542 -22.83 -0.36 12.50
C ALA A 542 -21.92 -1.35 11.77
N LEU A 543 -22.52 -2.40 11.19
CA LEU A 543 -21.83 -3.44 10.43
C LEU A 543 -22.51 -3.64 9.08
N ALA A 544 -21.77 -3.39 7.99
CA ALA A 544 -22.19 -3.63 6.61
C ALA A 544 -21.24 -4.62 5.93
N PHE A 545 -21.77 -5.77 5.49
CA PHE A 545 -21.00 -6.80 4.81
C PHE A 545 -21.69 -7.21 3.51
N GLY A 546 -20.99 -7.07 2.39
CA GLY A 546 -21.49 -7.40 1.05
C GLY A 546 -21.48 -6.19 0.11
N ARG A 547 -21.52 -6.46 -1.20
CA ARG A 547 -21.56 -5.41 -2.23
C ARG A 547 -22.76 -4.49 -1.99
N SER A 548 -22.50 -3.20 -1.79
CA SER A 548 -23.54 -2.19 -1.59
C SER A 548 -24.47 -2.48 -0.39
N ALA A 549 -24.02 -3.24 0.61
CA ALA A 549 -24.76 -3.38 1.87
C ALA A 549 -24.78 -2.03 2.61
N ASN A 550 -25.92 -1.64 3.17
CA ASN A 550 -26.13 -0.33 3.80
C ASN A 550 -26.60 -0.46 5.25
N ALA A 551 -25.73 -0.12 6.19
CA ALA A 551 -26.00 -0.03 7.62
C ALA A 551 -25.92 1.45 8.05
N SER A 552 -26.98 2.20 7.74
CA SER A 552 -26.95 3.68 7.74
C SER A 552 -27.17 4.34 9.11
N VAL A 553 -27.54 3.59 10.14
CA VAL A 553 -27.99 4.12 11.44
C VAL A 553 -27.32 3.37 12.60
N THR A 554 -27.33 3.95 13.80
CA THR A 554 -26.69 3.38 14.99
C THR A 554 -27.13 1.95 15.30
N ASN A 555 -26.17 1.09 15.65
CA ASN A 555 -26.34 -0.32 16.02
C ASN A 555 -27.02 -1.17 14.95
N THR A 556 -26.88 -0.85 13.66
CA THR A 556 -27.47 -1.65 12.58
C THR A 556 -26.53 -2.71 12.04
N ILE A 557 -27.11 -3.78 11.51
CA ILE A 557 -26.39 -4.88 10.86
C ILE A 557 -27.02 -5.12 9.49
N ALA A 558 -26.25 -4.97 8.42
CA ALA A 558 -26.62 -5.28 7.06
C ALA A 558 -25.66 -6.34 6.50
N LEU A 559 -26.16 -7.55 6.26
CA LEU A 559 -25.39 -8.69 5.74
C LEU A 559 -25.99 -9.21 4.44
N GLY A 560 -25.24 -9.14 3.35
CA GLY A 560 -25.65 -9.55 2.01
C GLY A 560 -25.61 -8.40 1.02
N ALA A 561 -25.42 -8.73 -0.26
CA ALA A 561 -25.37 -7.73 -1.31
C ALA A 561 -26.70 -6.96 -1.38
N LEU A 562 -26.65 -5.63 -1.37
CA LEU A 562 -27.84 -4.75 -1.39
C LEU A 562 -28.76 -4.85 -0.15
N SER A 563 -28.33 -5.51 0.92
CA SER A 563 -29.07 -5.48 2.21
C SER A 563 -29.11 -4.06 2.78
N ASP A 564 -30.23 -3.65 3.37
CA ASP A 564 -30.46 -2.27 3.81
C ASP A 564 -31.09 -2.21 5.21
N ALA A 565 -30.28 -1.82 6.20
CA ALA A 565 -30.69 -1.62 7.58
C ALA A 565 -30.69 -0.12 7.92
N THR A 566 -31.89 0.48 7.86
CA THR A 566 -32.12 1.93 8.04
C THR A 566 -32.86 2.28 9.33
N GLY A 567 -33.44 1.30 10.03
CA GLY A 567 -34.02 1.50 11.36
C GLY A 567 -32.95 1.40 12.44
N VAL A 568 -33.00 2.24 13.48
CA VAL A 568 -32.11 2.13 14.66
C VAL A 568 -32.17 0.72 15.25
N GLY A 569 -31.02 0.05 15.42
CA GLY A 569 -30.98 -1.33 15.92
C GLY A 569 -31.54 -2.39 14.94
N GLY A 570 -31.74 -2.01 13.67
CA GLY A 570 -32.26 -2.88 12.62
C GLY A 570 -31.24 -3.92 12.16
N ILE A 571 -31.72 -5.12 11.83
CA ILE A 571 -30.91 -6.24 11.34
C ILE A 571 -31.49 -6.69 10.00
N ALA A 572 -30.76 -6.49 8.91
CA ALA A 572 -31.08 -6.98 7.57
C ALA A 572 -30.06 -8.05 7.15
N ILE A 573 -30.51 -9.28 6.91
CA ILE A 573 -29.65 -10.40 6.53
C ILE A 573 -30.25 -11.10 5.31
N GLY A 574 -29.67 -10.91 4.15
CA GLY A 574 -30.15 -11.44 2.88
C GLY A 574 -29.86 -10.49 1.73
N GLY A 575 -29.36 -11.03 0.63
CA GLY A 575 -29.13 -10.24 -0.58
C GLY A 575 -30.39 -10.07 -1.42
N ASP A 576 -30.22 -9.33 -2.51
CA ASP A 576 -31.20 -9.17 -3.61
C ASP A 576 -31.59 -10.52 -4.23
N GLY A 577 -32.89 -10.68 -4.49
CA GLY A 577 -33.44 -11.82 -5.18
C GLY A 577 -33.44 -11.72 -6.69
N ALA A 578 -34.24 -12.58 -7.31
CA ALA A 578 -34.37 -12.66 -8.77
C ALA A 578 -35.67 -12.00 -9.26
N ASP A 579 -36.07 -10.89 -8.63
CA ASP A 579 -37.30 -10.16 -8.95
C ASP A 579 -37.08 -8.96 -9.88
N GLY A 580 -35.82 -8.56 -10.07
CA GLY A 580 -35.40 -7.52 -11.01
C GLY A 580 -35.44 -6.10 -10.43
N ASP A 581 -35.70 -5.94 -9.13
CA ASP A 581 -35.35 -4.72 -8.42
C ASP A 581 -33.87 -4.74 -7.98
N THR A 582 -33.47 -3.90 -7.03
CA THR A 582 -32.07 -3.82 -6.57
C THR A 582 -32.01 -3.79 -5.04
N GLN A 583 -33.00 -4.37 -4.37
CA GLN A 583 -33.21 -4.28 -2.94
C GLN A 583 -33.03 -5.66 -2.33
N GLY A 584 -32.04 -5.83 -1.43
CA GLY A 584 -31.96 -7.03 -0.61
C GLY A 584 -32.91 -6.99 0.60
N ALA A 585 -32.57 -7.72 1.66
CA ALA A 585 -33.29 -7.64 2.92
C ALA A 585 -33.38 -6.19 3.42
N LEU A 586 -34.57 -5.76 3.87
CA LEU A 586 -34.87 -4.40 4.31
C LEU A 586 -35.35 -4.37 5.76
N ALA A 587 -34.56 -3.77 6.66
CA ALA A 587 -34.93 -3.52 8.06
C ALA A 587 -35.02 -2.01 8.33
N SER A 588 -36.17 -1.41 8.02
CA SER A 588 -36.41 0.05 8.17
C SER A 588 -37.16 0.44 9.45
N GLY A 589 -37.77 -0.52 10.14
CA GLY A 589 -38.37 -0.31 11.45
C GLY A 589 -37.33 -0.21 12.57
N VAL A 590 -37.64 0.56 13.62
CA VAL A 590 -36.79 0.61 14.82
C VAL A 590 -36.79 -0.76 15.51
N ASN A 591 -35.60 -1.31 15.80
CA ASN A 591 -35.38 -2.66 16.33
C ASN A 591 -36.08 -3.75 15.50
N SER A 592 -36.20 -3.57 14.18
CA SER A 592 -36.78 -4.58 13.29
C SER A 592 -35.72 -5.58 12.80
N VAL A 593 -36.18 -6.78 12.42
CA VAL A 593 -35.29 -7.84 11.93
C VAL A 593 -35.89 -8.43 10.66
N ALA A 594 -35.14 -8.35 9.56
CA ALA A 594 -35.45 -8.96 8.28
C ALA A 594 -34.36 -9.97 7.92
N ILE A 595 -34.72 -11.26 7.83
CA ILE A 595 -33.79 -12.33 7.46
C ILE A 595 -34.38 -13.14 6.32
N GLY A 596 -33.68 -13.14 5.18
CA GLY A 596 -34.11 -13.74 3.93
C GLY A 596 -33.90 -12.80 2.77
N MET A 597 -33.73 -13.36 1.58
CA MET A 597 -33.76 -12.61 0.32
C MET A 597 -35.04 -11.77 0.24
N ASP A 598 -34.90 -10.47 0.02
CA ASP A 598 -36.01 -9.51 -0.11
C ASP A 598 -37.00 -9.51 1.08
N ALA A 599 -36.59 -10.00 2.25
CA ALA A 599 -37.40 -9.92 3.46
C ALA A 599 -37.53 -8.46 3.91
N ALA A 600 -38.72 -8.01 4.32
CA ALA A 600 -38.98 -6.62 4.67
C ALA A 600 -39.64 -6.49 6.06
N ALA A 601 -38.93 -5.86 7.00
CA ALA A 601 -39.43 -5.53 8.33
C ALA A 601 -39.49 -4.00 8.52
N SER A 602 -40.63 -3.40 8.20
CA SER A 602 -40.79 -1.94 8.02
C SER A 602 -41.41 -1.19 9.19
N ALA A 603 -41.92 -1.90 10.19
CA ALA A 603 -42.49 -1.31 11.40
C ALA A 603 -41.64 -1.57 12.65
N ALA A 604 -41.85 -0.77 13.70
CA ALA A 604 -41.11 -0.90 14.95
C ALA A 604 -41.32 -2.29 15.58
N ASN A 605 -40.21 -2.92 15.98
CA ASN A 605 -40.17 -4.28 16.53
C ASN A 605 -40.79 -5.36 15.61
N ALA A 606 -40.92 -5.11 14.32
CA ALA A 606 -41.40 -6.11 13.36
C ALA A 606 -40.32 -7.15 13.06
N LEU A 607 -40.73 -8.39 12.85
CA LEU A 607 -39.87 -9.51 12.48
C LEU A 607 -40.34 -10.12 11.16
N ALA A 608 -39.44 -10.29 10.20
CA ALA A 608 -39.67 -10.95 8.93
C ALA A 608 -38.59 -12.01 8.71
N PHE A 609 -38.97 -13.29 8.70
CA PHE A 609 -38.06 -14.42 8.49
C PHE A 609 -38.52 -15.26 7.29
N GLY A 610 -37.67 -15.40 6.27
CA GLY A 610 -37.95 -16.11 5.03
C GLY A 610 -37.92 -15.18 3.82
N ALA A 611 -37.64 -15.73 2.64
CA ALA A 611 -37.60 -14.96 1.41
C ALA A 611 -38.94 -14.27 1.14
N ASP A 612 -38.93 -13.00 0.73
CA ASP A 612 -40.12 -12.18 0.48
C ASP A 612 -41.10 -12.03 1.68
N SER A 613 -40.66 -12.36 2.91
CA SER A 613 -41.52 -12.21 4.09
C SER A 613 -41.68 -10.74 4.47
N ILE A 614 -42.87 -10.32 4.89
CA ILE A 614 -43.22 -8.92 5.16
C ILE A 614 -43.78 -8.78 6.59
N GLY A 615 -43.01 -8.10 7.45
CA GLY A 615 -43.45 -7.62 8.76
C GLY A 615 -43.68 -6.11 8.73
N SER A 616 -44.91 -5.68 8.44
CA SER A 616 -45.26 -4.25 8.31
C SER A 616 -46.16 -3.71 9.43
N GLY A 617 -46.61 -4.57 10.33
CA GLY A 617 -47.30 -4.19 11.56
C GLY A 617 -46.34 -3.95 12.72
N THR A 618 -46.69 -3.05 13.65
CA THR A 618 -45.88 -2.84 14.86
C THR A 618 -45.90 -4.11 15.72
N ARG A 619 -44.72 -4.58 16.18
CA ARG A 619 -44.56 -5.85 16.90
C ARG A 619 -45.11 -7.08 16.14
N SER A 620 -45.22 -7.00 14.81
CA SER A 620 -45.69 -8.14 14.01
C SER A 620 -44.59 -9.16 13.76
N VAL A 621 -44.97 -10.40 13.48
CA VAL A 621 -44.04 -11.51 13.21
C VAL A 621 -44.52 -12.27 11.98
N ALA A 622 -43.72 -12.22 10.91
CA ALA A 622 -43.90 -13.00 9.69
C ALA A 622 -42.79 -14.06 9.58
N VAL A 623 -43.16 -15.33 9.48
CA VAL A 623 -42.21 -16.46 9.37
C VAL A 623 -42.64 -17.38 8.23
N GLY A 624 -41.84 -17.48 7.18
CA GLY A 624 -42.07 -18.29 5.98
C GLY A 624 -41.96 -17.48 4.70
N ASN A 625 -41.67 -18.16 3.58
CA ASN A 625 -41.62 -17.50 2.27
C ASN A 625 -42.97 -16.83 1.93
N LEU A 626 -42.94 -15.54 1.54
CA LEU A 626 -44.13 -14.73 1.25
C LEU A 626 -45.12 -14.59 2.43
N ALA A 627 -44.70 -14.85 3.68
CA ALA A 627 -45.55 -14.62 4.85
C ALA A 627 -45.75 -13.10 5.06
N ASN A 628 -46.97 -12.65 5.35
CA ASN A 628 -47.32 -11.24 5.49
C ASN A 628 -48.05 -10.96 6.81
N ALA A 629 -47.38 -10.27 7.74
CA ALA A 629 -47.95 -9.81 9.00
C ALA A 629 -48.03 -8.27 9.01
N SER A 630 -49.19 -7.74 8.58
CA SER A 630 -49.43 -6.28 8.43
C SER A 630 -50.28 -5.67 9.54
N GLY A 631 -50.98 -6.47 10.35
CA GLY A 631 -51.66 -6.00 11.55
C GLY A 631 -50.71 -5.72 12.72
N THR A 632 -51.09 -4.83 13.63
CA THR A 632 -50.37 -4.59 14.89
C THR A 632 -50.44 -5.83 15.78
N ASP A 633 -49.32 -6.27 16.36
CA ASP A 633 -49.22 -7.52 17.13
C ASP A 633 -49.71 -8.76 16.35
N ALA A 634 -49.68 -8.73 15.01
CA ALA A 634 -50.10 -9.84 14.16
C ALA A 634 -49.01 -10.91 14.01
N PHE A 635 -49.43 -12.17 13.88
CA PHE A 635 -48.54 -13.33 13.79
C PHE A 635 -48.87 -14.17 12.55
N ALA A 636 -48.03 -14.16 11.52
CA ALA A 636 -48.15 -14.98 10.32
C ALA A 636 -47.03 -16.03 10.29
N MET A 637 -47.38 -17.32 10.31
CA MET A 637 -46.42 -18.43 10.24
C MET A 637 -46.82 -19.43 9.16
N GLY A 638 -45.94 -19.64 8.18
CA GLY A 638 -46.10 -20.58 7.07
C GLY A 638 -46.01 -19.89 5.70
N PRO A 639 -45.68 -20.61 4.63
CA PRO A 639 -45.58 -20.03 3.29
C PRO A 639 -46.91 -19.42 2.84
N ASN A 640 -46.89 -18.17 2.37
CA ASN A 640 -48.08 -17.38 1.99
C ASN A 640 -49.12 -17.18 3.12
N ALA A 641 -48.75 -17.29 4.40
CA ALA A 641 -49.66 -16.95 5.50
C ALA A 641 -49.87 -15.44 5.59
N THR A 642 -51.09 -14.97 5.79
CA THR A 642 -51.45 -13.53 5.86
C THR A 642 -52.20 -13.21 7.14
N ALA A 643 -51.61 -12.40 8.01
CA ALA A 643 -52.23 -11.87 9.23
C ALA A 643 -52.35 -10.33 9.11
N SER A 644 -53.52 -9.84 8.71
CA SER A 644 -53.77 -8.41 8.45
C SER A 644 -54.68 -7.71 9.46
N GLY A 645 -55.35 -8.47 10.34
CA GLY A 645 -56.07 -7.91 11.48
C GLY A 645 -55.13 -7.59 12.65
N ASP A 646 -55.40 -6.54 13.42
CA ASP A 646 -54.65 -6.33 14.67
C ASP A 646 -54.90 -7.47 15.65
N TYR A 647 -53.85 -7.90 16.34
CA TYR A 647 -53.82 -9.06 17.24
C TYR A 647 -54.27 -10.37 16.56
N SER A 648 -54.16 -10.49 15.23
CA SER A 648 -54.55 -11.70 14.51
C SER A 648 -53.41 -12.73 14.40
N ALA A 649 -53.77 -14.00 14.26
CA ALA A 649 -52.81 -15.09 14.08
C ALA A 649 -53.18 -15.98 12.90
N ALA A 650 -52.32 -16.06 11.88
CA ALA A 650 -52.44 -16.95 10.73
C ALA A 650 -51.31 -17.99 10.76
N ILE A 651 -51.63 -19.24 11.07
CA ILE A 651 -50.65 -20.33 11.24
C ILE A 651 -50.98 -21.46 10.25
N GLY A 652 -50.13 -21.68 9.26
CA GLY A 652 -50.29 -22.66 8.20
C GLY A 652 -50.14 -22.04 6.81
N SER A 653 -49.77 -22.86 5.82
CA SER A 653 -49.60 -22.34 4.46
C SER A 653 -50.92 -21.84 3.89
N TYR A 654 -50.89 -20.63 3.30
CA TYR A 654 -52.08 -19.91 2.80
C TYR A 654 -53.16 -19.61 3.87
N ALA A 655 -52.83 -19.65 5.17
CA ALA A 655 -53.78 -19.24 6.22
C ALA A 655 -54.02 -17.72 6.15
N ILE A 656 -55.25 -17.26 6.38
CA ILE A 656 -55.62 -15.84 6.34
C ILE A 656 -56.37 -15.46 7.62
N ALA A 657 -55.83 -14.53 8.39
CA ALA A 657 -56.46 -13.95 9.58
C ALA A 657 -56.58 -12.43 9.44
N SER A 658 -57.73 -11.95 8.94
CA SER A 658 -57.94 -10.53 8.59
C SER A 658 -58.87 -9.78 9.53
N GLY A 659 -59.60 -10.47 10.41
CA GLY A 659 -60.40 -9.82 11.45
C GLY A 659 -59.55 -9.35 12.64
N TYR A 660 -59.97 -8.28 13.31
CA TYR A 660 -59.43 -7.88 14.63
C TYR A 660 -59.55 -9.05 15.63
N LEU A 661 -58.48 -9.43 16.33
CA LEU A 661 -58.43 -10.61 17.23
C LEU A 661 -58.79 -11.96 16.56
N SER A 662 -58.66 -12.09 15.24
CA SER A 662 -58.98 -13.34 14.53
C SER A 662 -57.85 -14.37 14.60
N SER A 663 -58.18 -15.67 14.54
CA SER A 663 -57.18 -16.75 14.53
C SER A 663 -57.51 -17.79 13.45
N ALA A 664 -56.62 -17.94 12.47
CA ALA A 664 -56.68 -18.95 11.43
C ALA A 664 -55.52 -19.96 11.61
N THR A 665 -55.82 -21.22 11.89
CA THR A 665 -54.81 -22.29 12.06
C THR A 665 -55.13 -23.46 11.14
N GLY A 666 -54.24 -23.76 10.19
CA GLY A 666 -54.39 -24.84 9.20
C GLY A 666 -54.12 -24.36 7.77
N HIS A 667 -53.81 -25.28 6.86
CA HIS A 667 -53.61 -24.95 5.45
C HIS A 667 -54.92 -24.39 4.85
N ARG A 668 -54.84 -23.17 4.28
CA ARG A 668 -55.99 -22.41 3.73
C ARG A 668 -57.11 -22.11 4.73
N ALA A 669 -56.85 -22.12 6.04
CA ALA A 669 -57.83 -21.64 7.03
C ALA A 669 -58.04 -20.13 6.89
N GLN A 670 -59.28 -19.65 7.02
CA GLN A 670 -59.63 -18.23 6.86
C GLN A 670 -60.50 -17.73 8.01
N ALA A 671 -59.98 -16.80 8.81
CA ALA A 671 -60.68 -16.12 9.89
C ALA A 671 -60.81 -14.62 9.55
N VAL A 672 -61.99 -14.22 9.07
CA VAL A 672 -62.25 -12.87 8.52
C VAL A 672 -63.08 -12.02 9.47
N GLY A 673 -63.93 -12.63 10.30
CA GLY A 673 -64.74 -11.93 11.29
C GLY A 673 -63.92 -11.41 12.47
N VAL A 674 -64.40 -10.34 13.11
CA VAL A 674 -63.82 -9.84 14.37
C VAL A 674 -63.92 -10.93 15.43
N GLY A 675 -62.82 -11.29 16.07
CA GLY A 675 -62.74 -12.35 17.08
C GLY A 675 -63.08 -13.74 16.55
N SER A 676 -63.05 -13.97 15.22
CA SER A 676 -63.38 -15.27 14.65
C SER A 676 -62.22 -16.27 14.74
N VAL A 677 -62.54 -17.56 14.83
CA VAL A 677 -61.56 -18.65 14.93
C VAL A 677 -61.83 -19.67 13.81
N ALA A 678 -60.87 -19.87 12.92
CA ALA A 678 -60.90 -20.90 11.89
C ALA A 678 -59.77 -21.90 12.13
N GLN A 679 -60.08 -23.11 12.58
CA GLN A 679 -59.09 -24.16 12.87
C GLN A 679 -59.38 -25.40 12.02
N GLY A 680 -58.45 -25.78 11.12
CA GLY A 680 -58.57 -26.96 10.25
C GLY A 680 -58.19 -26.69 8.79
N TYR A 681 -58.09 -27.75 7.99
CA TYR A 681 -57.86 -27.64 6.54
C TYR A 681 -59.07 -26.96 5.87
N PHE A 682 -58.87 -25.81 5.22
CA PHE A 682 -59.96 -25.03 4.60
C PHE A 682 -61.12 -24.63 5.56
N ALA A 683 -60.87 -24.47 6.86
CA ALA A 683 -61.87 -23.91 7.77
C ALA A 683 -62.15 -22.42 7.41
N TYR A 684 -63.41 -22.00 7.44
CA TYR A 684 -63.83 -20.63 7.06
C TYR A 684 -64.74 -20.02 8.12
N SER A 685 -64.30 -18.95 8.79
CA SER A 685 -65.04 -18.26 9.86
C SER A 685 -65.14 -16.76 9.57
N SER A 686 -66.31 -16.29 9.13
CA SER A 686 -66.53 -14.89 8.72
C SER A 686 -67.47 -14.09 9.63
N GLY A 687 -68.28 -14.74 10.47
CA GLY A 687 -69.15 -14.05 11.42
C GLY A 687 -68.36 -13.42 12.58
N GLU A 688 -68.89 -12.34 13.17
CA GLU A 688 -68.32 -11.73 14.38
C GLU A 688 -68.35 -12.72 15.55
N TYR A 689 -67.22 -12.97 16.21
CA TYR A 689 -67.06 -13.98 17.27
C TYR A 689 -67.52 -15.39 16.86
N SER A 690 -67.40 -15.73 15.58
CA SER A 690 -67.71 -17.06 15.06
C SER A 690 -66.56 -18.06 15.26
N MET A 691 -66.85 -19.36 15.28
CA MET A 691 -65.84 -20.41 15.36
C MET A 691 -66.13 -21.52 14.35
N ALA A 692 -65.21 -21.77 13.43
CA ALA A 692 -65.17 -22.93 12.56
C ALA A 692 -64.02 -23.86 12.98
N ASN A 693 -64.33 -25.07 13.44
CA ASN A 693 -63.36 -26.07 13.86
C ASN A 693 -63.57 -27.37 13.08
N GLY A 694 -62.61 -27.77 12.26
CA GLY A 694 -62.69 -28.95 11.41
C GLY A 694 -62.28 -28.69 9.96
N THR A 695 -62.06 -29.77 9.21
CA THR A 695 -61.80 -29.70 7.77
C THR A 695 -63.05 -29.23 7.03
N LEU A 696 -62.93 -28.25 6.13
CA LEU A 696 -64.03 -27.76 5.28
C LEU A 696 -65.28 -27.38 6.10
N THR A 697 -65.08 -26.65 7.19
CA THR A 697 -66.13 -26.22 8.12
C THR A 697 -66.36 -24.72 8.01
N TYR A 698 -67.62 -24.28 8.00
CA TYR A 698 -68.03 -22.90 7.72
C TYR A 698 -68.85 -22.30 8.86
N ALA A 699 -68.38 -21.22 9.47
CA ALA A 699 -69.11 -20.45 10.49
C ALA A 699 -69.27 -19.00 10.00
N THR A 700 -70.42 -18.68 9.39
CA THR A 700 -70.66 -17.39 8.73
C THR A 700 -71.64 -16.48 9.47
N GLY A 701 -72.45 -17.03 10.38
CA GLY A 701 -73.32 -16.24 11.25
C GLY A 701 -72.57 -15.57 12.42
N ASN A 702 -73.07 -14.44 12.90
CA ASN A 702 -72.48 -13.78 14.07
C ASN A 702 -72.68 -14.62 15.33
N ARG A 703 -71.62 -14.79 16.13
CA ARG A 703 -71.57 -15.67 17.32
C ARG A 703 -71.99 -17.12 16.99
N SER A 704 -71.75 -17.57 15.75
CA SER A 704 -72.04 -18.95 15.35
C SER A 704 -70.87 -19.88 15.64
N VAL A 705 -71.16 -21.16 15.87
CA VAL A 705 -70.15 -22.19 16.12
C VAL A 705 -70.42 -23.37 15.22
N ALA A 706 -69.45 -23.72 14.37
CA ALA A 706 -69.45 -24.90 13.52
C ALA A 706 -68.27 -25.79 13.94
N ILE A 707 -68.55 -27.00 14.41
CA ILE A 707 -67.52 -27.98 14.81
C ILE A 707 -67.84 -29.30 14.13
N GLY A 708 -66.97 -29.78 13.26
CA GLY A 708 -67.25 -30.98 12.47
C GLY A 708 -66.21 -31.25 11.39
N GLY A 709 -66.69 -31.61 10.21
CA GLY A 709 -65.83 -31.93 9.08
C GLY A 709 -66.64 -32.19 7.81
N TRP A 710 -65.91 -32.29 6.69
CA TRP A 710 -66.44 -32.82 5.44
C TRP A 710 -66.62 -34.33 5.51
N TYR A 711 -67.69 -34.82 4.88
CA TYR A 711 -67.94 -36.24 4.66
C TYR A 711 -68.48 -36.41 3.25
N ASP A 712 -67.78 -37.19 2.44
CA ASP A 712 -68.17 -37.58 1.08
C ASP A 712 -69.44 -38.45 1.15
N ASN A 713 -70.60 -37.84 0.93
CA ASN A 713 -71.89 -38.46 1.14
C ASN A 713 -72.34 -39.25 -0.09
N ASP A 714 -71.94 -38.82 -1.29
CA ASP A 714 -72.29 -39.46 -2.55
C ASP A 714 -71.15 -40.28 -3.19
N GLY A 715 -69.92 -40.18 -2.66
CA GLY A 715 -68.73 -40.89 -3.13
C GLY A 715 -68.10 -40.25 -4.37
N GLY A 716 -68.51 -39.04 -4.74
CA GLY A 716 -68.06 -38.30 -5.92
C GLY A 716 -66.71 -37.62 -5.74
N GLY A 717 -66.29 -37.36 -4.50
CA GLY A 717 -65.03 -36.70 -4.16
C GLY A 717 -65.01 -35.18 -4.43
N ASP A 718 -66.11 -34.61 -4.90
CA ASP A 718 -66.36 -33.17 -4.97
C ASP A 718 -66.90 -32.67 -3.62
N THR A 719 -66.73 -31.39 -3.29
CA THR A 719 -67.31 -30.81 -2.06
C THR A 719 -68.68 -30.24 -2.34
N ASP A 720 -69.74 -30.90 -1.87
CA ASP A 720 -71.12 -30.41 -1.97
C ASP A 720 -71.58 -29.67 -0.71
N SER A 721 -72.54 -28.75 -0.87
CA SER A 721 -73.02 -27.92 0.26
C SER A 721 -73.66 -28.72 1.40
N ASP A 722 -74.22 -29.89 1.10
CA ASP A 722 -74.79 -30.83 2.07
C ASP A 722 -73.77 -31.74 2.74
N GLU A 723 -72.53 -31.71 2.30
CA GLU A 723 -71.40 -32.48 2.86
C GLU A 723 -70.58 -31.68 3.88
N LEU A 724 -70.86 -30.37 4.01
CA LEU A 724 -70.12 -29.45 4.86
C LEU A 724 -70.79 -29.28 6.23
N THR A 725 -69.98 -28.99 7.23
CA THR A 725 -70.48 -28.48 8.51
C THR A 725 -70.65 -26.97 8.42
N ILE A 726 -71.88 -26.46 8.53
CA ILE A 726 -72.23 -25.05 8.29
C ILE A 726 -73.02 -24.48 9.47
N ALA A 727 -72.55 -23.40 10.09
CA ALA A 727 -73.29 -22.56 11.01
C ALA A 727 -73.44 -21.15 10.43
N SER A 728 -74.47 -20.95 9.59
CA SER A 728 -74.69 -19.71 8.85
C SER A 728 -75.72 -18.78 9.49
N GLY A 729 -76.49 -19.26 10.47
CA GLY A 729 -77.39 -18.41 11.25
C GLY A 729 -76.69 -17.64 12.36
N ASP A 730 -77.18 -16.44 12.70
CA ASP A 730 -76.70 -15.70 13.87
C ASP A 730 -77.02 -16.45 15.16
N ARG A 731 -76.05 -16.54 16.07
CA ARG A 731 -76.09 -17.32 17.33
C ARG A 731 -76.44 -18.81 17.10
N SER A 732 -76.10 -19.35 15.93
CA SER A 732 -76.36 -20.76 15.59
C SER A 732 -75.23 -21.70 16.02
N LEU A 733 -75.54 -22.97 16.26
CA LEU A 733 -74.56 -24.00 16.61
C LEU A 733 -74.77 -25.23 15.73
N ALA A 734 -73.76 -25.60 14.95
CA ALA A 734 -73.69 -26.84 14.18
C ALA A 734 -72.56 -27.72 14.73
N LEU A 735 -72.88 -28.90 15.25
CA LEU A 735 -71.90 -29.83 15.82
C LEU A 735 -72.09 -31.24 15.24
N GLY A 736 -71.11 -31.68 14.45
CA GLY A 736 -71.09 -32.96 13.73
C GLY A 736 -70.80 -32.79 12.24
N ALA A 737 -70.22 -33.80 11.60
CA ALA A 737 -70.00 -33.78 10.14
C ALA A 737 -71.34 -33.62 9.39
N MET A 738 -71.35 -32.77 8.36
CA MET A 738 -72.55 -32.38 7.60
C MET A 738 -73.65 -31.69 8.43
N ALA A 739 -73.37 -31.23 9.66
CA ALA A 739 -74.37 -30.52 10.45
C ALA A 739 -74.59 -29.09 9.90
N GLN A 740 -75.84 -28.68 9.72
CA GLN A 740 -76.23 -27.39 9.17
C GLN A 740 -77.19 -26.62 10.08
N ALA A 741 -76.74 -25.50 10.62
CA ALA A 741 -77.56 -24.55 11.37
C ALA A 741 -77.67 -23.24 10.57
N ASN A 742 -78.73 -23.11 9.78
CA ASN A 742 -78.83 -22.13 8.69
C ASN A 742 -79.66 -20.88 9.01
N SER A 743 -80.17 -20.74 10.23
CA SER A 743 -81.05 -19.62 10.61
C SER A 743 -80.77 -19.11 12.04
N GLU A 744 -81.29 -17.93 12.38
CA GLU A 744 -81.03 -17.30 13.67
C GLU A 744 -81.41 -18.23 14.84
N ALA A 745 -80.49 -18.35 15.80
CA ALA A 745 -80.60 -19.17 17.00
C ALA A 745 -80.97 -20.65 16.73
N SER A 746 -80.61 -21.16 15.55
CA SER A 746 -80.79 -22.58 15.21
C SER A 746 -79.69 -23.47 15.80
N LEU A 747 -80.04 -24.70 16.18
CA LEU A 747 -79.13 -25.69 16.77
C LEU A 747 -79.22 -27.00 15.98
N ALA A 748 -78.11 -27.45 15.40
CA ALA A 748 -77.99 -28.71 14.69
C ALA A 748 -76.90 -29.58 15.35
N LEU A 749 -77.31 -30.67 16.00
CA LEU A 749 -76.42 -31.54 16.77
C LEU A 749 -76.50 -33.00 16.29
N GLY A 750 -75.44 -33.47 15.62
CA GLY A 750 -75.29 -34.83 15.10
C GLY A 750 -74.92 -34.88 13.61
N PHE A 751 -74.54 -36.07 13.13
CA PHE A 751 -74.17 -36.29 11.73
C PHE A 751 -75.33 -36.00 10.77
N GLY A 752 -75.12 -35.12 9.79
CA GLY A 752 -76.11 -34.76 8.76
C GLY A 752 -77.37 -34.06 9.28
N THR A 753 -77.34 -33.47 10.47
CA THR A 753 -78.50 -32.73 11.02
C THR A 753 -78.69 -31.39 10.33
N ARG A 754 -79.94 -30.94 10.19
CA ARG A 754 -80.28 -29.67 9.53
C ARG A 754 -81.33 -28.87 10.30
N ALA A 755 -80.95 -27.74 10.87
CA ALA A 755 -81.85 -26.76 11.46
C ALA A 755 -81.90 -25.52 10.54
N SER A 756 -82.98 -25.36 9.77
CA SER A 756 -83.05 -24.36 8.68
C SER A 756 -84.06 -23.23 8.90
N ALA A 757 -84.62 -23.09 10.10
CA ALA A 757 -85.54 -22.02 10.45
C ALA A 757 -85.20 -21.38 11.80
N VAL A 758 -85.77 -20.20 12.07
CA VAL A 758 -85.48 -19.42 13.28
C VAL A 758 -85.86 -20.22 14.53
N ASN A 759 -84.96 -20.27 15.52
CA ASN A 759 -85.09 -21.07 16.75
C ASN A 759 -85.35 -22.57 16.51
N ALA A 760 -84.98 -23.10 15.34
CA ALA A 760 -85.14 -24.52 15.05
C ALA A 760 -84.05 -25.36 15.74
N ILE A 761 -84.41 -26.49 16.35
CA ILE A 761 -83.47 -27.38 17.05
C ILE A 761 -83.55 -28.78 16.45
N ALA A 762 -82.48 -29.27 15.84
CA ALA A 762 -82.35 -30.63 15.32
C ALA A 762 -81.31 -31.41 16.14
N LEU A 763 -81.72 -32.51 16.76
CA LEU A 763 -80.89 -33.35 17.63
C LEU A 763 -80.93 -34.81 17.19
N GLY A 764 -79.78 -35.35 16.77
CA GLY A 764 -79.61 -36.76 16.38
C GLY A 764 -79.42 -36.94 14.87
N ARG A 765 -78.74 -38.03 14.48
CA ARG A 765 -78.31 -38.31 13.09
C ARG A 765 -79.43 -38.03 12.06
N GLN A 766 -79.16 -37.16 11.09
CA GLN A 766 -80.08 -36.77 10.00
C GLN A 766 -81.41 -36.14 10.45
N ALA A 767 -81.51 -35.60 11.68
CA ALA A 767 -82.69 -34.84 12.10
C ALA A 767 -82.79 -33.50 11.34
N GLN A 768 -84.00 -33.11 10.96
CA GLN A 768 -84.31 -31.89 10.20
C GLN A 768 -85.40 -31.06 10.89
N ALA A 769 -85.00 -29.92 11.46
CA ALA A 769 -85.91 -28.91 12.00
C ALA A 769 -86.04 -27.77 10.97
N LEU A 770 -87.12 -27.81 10.18
CA LEU A 770 -87.29 -27.00 8.97
C LEU A 770 -88.24 -25.81 9.17
N HIS A 771 -88.89 -25.69 10.33
CA HIS A 771 -89.90 -24.67 10.59
C HIS A 771 -89.56 -23.84 11.84
N THR A 772 -90.07 -22.62 11.93
CA THR A 772 -89.77 -21.71 13.04
C THR A 772 -90.20 -22.31 14.39
N ASN A 773 -89.38 -22.13 15.43
CA ASN A 773 -89.62 -22.66 16.78
C ASN A 773 -89.87 -24.18 16.83
N SER A 774 -89.43 -24.93 15.82
CA SER A 774 -89.63 -26.38 15.76
C SER A 774 -88.42 -27.15 16.31
N VAL A 775 -88.68 -28.32 16.90
CA VAL A 775 -87.65 -29.16 17.52
C VAL A 775 -87.78 -30.58 16.96
N ALA A 776 -86.75 -31.09 16.27
CA ALA A 776 -86.66 -32.46 15.80
C ALA A 776 -85.68 -33.25 16.68
N ILE A 777 -86.16 -34.26 17.41
CA ILE A 777 -85.34 -35.09 18.31
C ILE A 777 -85.39 -36.55 17.86
N GLY A 778 -84.24 -37.08 17.48
CA GLY A 778 -84.05 -38.49 17.12
C GLY A 778 -83.64 -38.70 15.66
N PRO A 779 -83.14 -39.91 15.31
CA PRO A 779 -82.61 -40.20 13.98
C PRO A 779 -83.64 -40.01 12.86
N GLY A 780 -83.34 -39.14 11.89
CA GLY A 780 -84.20 -38.87 10.74
C GLY A 780 -85.53 -38.18 11.06
N ALA A 781 -85.66 -37.55 12.24
CA ALA A 781 -86.84 -36.77 12.61
C ALA A 781 -86.96 -35.51 11.71
N ILE A 782 -88.08 -35.29 11.00
CA ILE A 782 -88.34 -34.11 10.16
C ILE A 782 -89.59 -33.32 10.62
N THR A 783 -89.44 -32.15 11.21
CA THR A 783 -90.61 -31.29 11.54
C THR A 783 -91.37 -30.87 10.28
N THR A 784 -92.70 -30.90 10.33
CA THR A 784 -93.61 -30.54 9.22
C THR A 784 -94.42 -29.26 9.47
N ALA A 785 -94.28 -28.64 10.65
CA ALA A 785 -94.99 -27.41 11.01
C ALA A 785 -94.20 -26.54 12.01
N THR A 786 -94.55 -25.24 12.07
CA THR A 786 -94.08 -24.26 13.06
C THR A 786 -94.47 -24.68 14.48
N GLU A 787 -93.62 -24.39 15.48
CA GLU A 787 -93.83 -24.73 16.91
C GLU A 787 -93.98 -26.23 17.22
N GLN A 788 -93.70 -27.11 16.25
CA GLN A 788 -93.78 -28.55 16.44
C GLN A 788 -92.55 -29.09 17.15
N ILE A 789 -92.75 -29.89 18.19
CA ILE A 789 -91.73 -30.78 18.73
C ILE A 789 -91.99 -32.19 18.20
N MET A 790 -91.10 -32.69 17.36
CA MET A 790 -91.11 -34.05 16.84
C MET A 790 -90.11 -34.92 17.59
N PHE A 791 -90.57 -36.12 17.99
CA PHE A 791 -89.70 -37.20 18.46
C PHE A 791 -89.73 -38.38 17.49
N GLY A 792 -88.58 -38.73 16.91
CA GLY A 792 -88.43 -39.87 15.99
C GLY A 792 -88.96 -39.62 14.57
N ASN A 793 -89.04 -40.67 13.75
CA ASN A 793 -89.51 -40.63 12.35
C ASN A 793 -90.70 -41.59 12.14
N ALA A 794 -91.27 -41.66 10.94
CA ALA A 794 -92.43 -42.51 10.64
C ALA A 794 -92.23 -44.02 10.90
N PHE A 795 -90.99 -44.48 11.07
CA PHE A 795 -90.61 -45.87 11.36
C PHE A 795 -90.19 -46.12 12.81
N PHE A 796 -89.85 -45.07 13.57
CA PHE A 796 -89.43 -45.14 14.97
C PHE A 796 -90.27 -44.15 15.80
N ASN A 797 -91.46 -44.60 16.23
CA ASN A 797 -92.31 -43.80 17.11
C ASN A 797 -91.83 -43.90 18.56
N TYR A 798 -91.66 -42.76 19.24
CA TYR A 798 -91.67 -42.72 20.69
C TYR A 798 -93.13 -42.85 21.14
N ALA A 799 -93.54 -44.03 21.61
CA ALA A 799 -94.82 -44.17 22.26
C ALA A 799 -94.75 -43.40 23.59
N MET A 800 -95.35 -42.20 23.66
CA MET A 800 -95.72 -41.61 24.95
C MET A 800 -96.82 -42.50 25.54
N PRO A 801 -96.55 -43.35 26.54
CA PRO A 801 -97.56 -44.28 27.05
C PRO A 801 -98.67 -43.46 27.70
N GLY A 802 -99.80 -43.32 27.00
CA GLY A 802 -100.91 -42.42 27.37
C GLY A 802 -101.53 -41.63 26.21
N VAL A 803 -100.88 -41.55 25.03
CA VAL A 803 -101.38 -40.75 23.88
C VAL A 803 -101.91 -41.62 22.72
N VAL A 804 -101.98 -42.94 22.89
CA VAL A 804 -102.71 -43.84 22.00
C VAL A 804 -104.06 -44.20 22.63
N SER A 805 -105.09 -43.40 22.32
CA SER A 805 -106.46 -43.92 22.25
C SER A 805 -107.15 -43.41 20.99
N PRO A 806 -108.14 -44.14 20.43
CA PRO A 806 -108.82 -43.83 19.16
C PRO A 806 -109.56 -42.47 19.06
N SER A 807 -109.36 -41.55 19.98
CA SER A 807 -110.14 -40.31 20.15
C SER A 807 -109.55 -39.08 19.44
N ASN A 808 -108.47 -39.23 18.65
CA ASN A 808 -107.85 -38.11 17.92
C ASN A 808 -108.26 -37.99 16.45
N GLN A 809 -109.37 -38.61 16.03
CA GLN A 809 -110.00 -38.30 14.76
C GLN A 809 -111.41 -37.74 14.99
N VAL A 810 -111.56 -36.46 14.61
CA VAL A 810 -112.81 -35.77 14.26
C VAL A 810 -113.79 -35.47 15.40
N GLY A 811 -113.98 -34.17 15.66
CA GLY A 811 -115.26 -33.63 16.14
C GLY A 811 -115.26 -32.97 17.51
N SER A 812 -114.92 -31.68 17.55
CA SER A 812 -115.55 -30.64 18.39
C SER A 812 -115.88 -30.99 19.85
N ALA A 813 -114.91 -30.79 20.75
CA ALA A 813 -115.16 -30.35 22.12
C ALA A 813 -113.88 -29.73 22.70
N ASP A 814 -114.01 -28.59 23.38
CA ASP A 814 -112.90 -27.87 24.01
C ASP A 814 -112.33 -28.69 25.19
N TYR A 815 -111.03 -28.98 25.14
CA TYR A 815 -110.26 -29.62 26.23
C TYR A 815 -109.16 -28.66 26.70
N PHE A 816 -108.91 -28.62 28.01
CA PHE A 816 -107.63 -28.12 28.52
C PHE A 816 -106.70 -29.29 28.81
N ILE A 817 -105.45 -29.15 28.35
CA ILE A 817 -104.33 -30.01 28.70
C ILE A 817 -103.68 -29.40 29.95
N VAL A 818 -103.63 -30.15 31.05
CA VAL A 818 -102.94 -29.74 32.27
C VAL A 818 -101.93 -30.83 32.64
N ALA A 819 -100.72 -30.41 33.01
CA ALA A 819 -99.72 -31.30 33.61
C ALA A 819 -100.12 -31.58 35.07
N ASP A 820 -100.14 -32.84 35.47
CA ASP A 820 -100.35 -33.19 36.88
C ASP A 820 -99.12 -32.89 37.74
N SER A 821 -99.23 -33.05 39.07
CA SER A 821 -98.13 -32.79 40.02
C SER A 821 -96.93 -33.74 39.86
N ALA A 822 -96.97 -34.65 38.89
CA ALA A 822 -95.87 -35.53 38.50
C ALA A 822 -95.36 -35.27 37.06
N GLY A 823 -95.85 -34.22 36.38
CA GLY A 823 -95.35 -33.78 35.08
C GLY A 823 -95.88 -34.54 33.87
N ASN A 824 -96.93 -35.36 34.01
CA ASN A 824 -97.53 -36.10 32.89
C ASN A 824 -98.66 -35.30 32.21
N LEU A 825 -98.76 -35.37 30.88
CA LEU A 825 -99.82 -34.72 30.10
C LEU A 825 -101.09 -35.60 30.09
N LYS A 826 -102.21 -35.06 30.57
CA LYS A 826 -103.55 -35.69 30.49
C LYS A 826 -104.58 -34.70 29.92
N SER A 827 -105.55 -35.21 29.16
CA SER A 827 -106.75 -34.46 28.74
C SER A 827 -107.90 -34.72 29.71
N TYR A 828 -108.60 -33.66 30.14
CA TYR A 828 -109.81 -33.76 30.98
C TYR A 828 -111.03 -33.27 30.20
N ALA A 829 -112.05 -34.13 30.04
CA ALA A 829 -113.38 -33.72 29.58
C ALA A 829 -114.16 -33.06 30.74
N PHE A 830 -114.96 -32.03 30.46
CA PHE A 830 -115.69 -31.24 31.47
C PHE A 830 -116.75 -32.04 32.28
N SER A 831 -117.04 -33.31 31.96
CA SER A 831 -118.34 -33.90 32.28
C SER A 831 -118.46 -34.83 33.50
N ASN A 832 -117.41 -35.16 34.26
CA ASN A 832 -117.58 -36.08 35.41
C ASN A 832 -116.86 -35.61 36.68
N VAL A 833 -117.45 -34.62 37.34
CA VAL A 833 -117.28 -34.36 38.78
C VAL A 833 -118.67 -34.52 39.41
N MET A 834 -118.75 -35.37 40.44
CA MET A 834 -119.84 -35.56 41.41
C MET A 834 -120.69 -36.84 41.32
N ALA A 835 -120.45 -37.71 42.31
CA ALA A 835 -121.32 -38.70 42.98
C ALA A 835 -120.75 -40.13 42.91
N SER A 836 -119.96 -40.54 43.92
CA SER A 836 -120.41 -41.25 45.14
C SER A 836 -120.83 -42.69 44.86
N ASP A 837 -119.94 -43.66 45.14
CA ASP A 837 -120.15 -44.61 46.24
C ASP A 837 -118.97 -45.59 46.39
N ARG A 838 -118.39 -45.56 47.60
CA ARG A 838 -117.51 -46.58 48.21
C ARG A 838 -118.43 -47.56 48.99
N PRO A 839 -118.04 -48.82 49.33
CA PRO A 839 -116.78 -49.10 50.03
C PRO A 839 -116.11 -50.49 49.86
N ASP A 840 -114.82 -50.53 50.27
CA ASP A 840 -114.08 -51.60 50.98
C ASP A 840 -113.87 -52.96 50.28
N THR A 841 -112.68 -53.57 50.17
CA THR A 841 -111.46 -53.60 51.00
C THR A 841 -110.37 -54.38 50.25
N ALA A 842 -109.14 -53.85 50.16
CA ALA A 842 -107.90 -54.62 49.91
C ALA A 842 -106.66 -53.82 50.34
N THR A 843 -106.67 -53.38 51.60
CA THR A 843 -105.54 -52.83 52.34
C THR A 843 -104.87 -53.96 53.13
N SER A 844 -103.92 -54.69 52.52
CA SER A 844 -102.92 -55.49 53.26
C SER A 844 -101.67 -55.93 52.46
N VAL A 845 -101.43 -55.42 51.25
CA VAL A 845 -100.17 -55.70 50.50
C VAL A 845 -99.40 -54.42 50.11
N ARG A 846 -100.00 -53.23 50.23
CA ARG A 846 -99.36 -51.97 49.80
C ARG A 846 -98.57 -51.23 50.89
N ASP A 847 -98.81 -51.51 52.17
CA ASP A 847 -98.13 -50.81 53.27
C ASP A 847 -96.83 -51.50 53.75
N ALA A 848 -96.60 -52.76 53.36
CA ALA A 848 -95.33 -53.46 53.62
C ALA A 848 -94.27 -53.21 52.52
N GLN A 849 -94.67 -52.83 51.30
CA GLN A 849 -93.75 -52.58 50.17
C GLN A 849 -93.33 -51.11 50.03
N VAL A 850 -94.08 -50.16 50.62
CA VAL A 850 -93.72 -48.72 50.61
C VAL A 850 -92.73 -48.36 51.72
N ALA A 851 -92.75 -49.05 52.87
CA ALA A 851 -91.74 -48.85 53.92
C ALA A 851 -90.34 -49.40 53.55
N ALA A 852 -90.28 -50.49 52.78
CA ALA A 852 -89.01 -51.05 52.28
C ALA A 852 -88.40 -50.21 51.13
N LEU A 853 -89.24 -49.55 50.32
CA LEU A 853 -88.81 -48.68 49.22
C LEU A 853 -88.41 -47.27 49.71
N GLN A 854 -88.94 -46.81 50.85
CA GLN A 854 -88.49 -45.57 51.49
C GLN A 854 -87.14 -45.72 52.26
N ALA A 855 -86.78 -46.92 52.71
CA ALA A 855 -85.46 -47.18 53.31
C ALA A 855 -84.33 -47.28 52.26
N GLN A 856 -84.61 -47.85 51.08
CA GLN A 856 -83.63 -47.95 49.99
C GLN A 856 -83.33 -46.59 49.31
N VAL A 857 -84.31 -45.69 49.24
CA VAL A 857 -84.13 -44.33 48.67
C VAL A 857 -83.33 -43.41 49.61
N GLU A 858 -83.42 -43.60 50.93
CA GLU A 858 -82.64 -42.82 51.91
C GLU A 858 -81.19 -43.35 52.06
N GLN A 859 -80.97 -44.66 51.87
CA GLN A 859 -79.64 -45.27 51.76
C GLN A 859 -78.88 -44.81 50.49
N MET A 860 -79.58 -44.70 49.35
CA MET A 860 -79.01 -44.16 48.10
C MET A 860 -78.67 -42.65 48.17
N ARG A 861 -79.39 -41.87 49.00
CA ARG A 861 -79.07 -40.46 49.27
C ARG A 861 -77.86 -40.29 50.18
N ALA A 862 -77.59 -41.23 51.09
CA ALA A 862 -76.40 -41.24 51.93
C ALA A 862 -75.13 -41.67 51.17
N GLU A 863 -75.22 -42.64 50.25
CA GLU A 863 -74.11 -43.08 49.40
C GLU A 863 -73.71 -42.03 48.35
N MET A 864 -74.67 -41.30 47.77
CA MET A 864 -74.36 -40.17 46.87
C MET A 864 -73.81 -38.92 47.58
N ALA A 865 -74.05 -38.76 48.88
CA ALA A 865 -73.42 -37.70 49.68
C ALA A 865 -71.95 -38.02 50.04
N ALA A 866 -71.59 -39.31 50.17
CA ALA A 866 -70.21 -39.77 50.40
C ALA A 866 -69.32 -39.67 49.15
N ILE A 867 -69.87 -39.89 47.95
CA ILE A 867 -69.15 -39.75 46.67
C ILE A 867 -68.90 -38.27 46.31
N ARG A 868 -69.80 -37.36 46.73
CA ARG A 868 -69.64 -35.90 46.51
C ARG A 868 -68.59 -35.26 47.43
N ALA A 869 -68.20 -35.92 48.52
CA ALA A 869 -67.12 -35.48 49.41
C ALA A 869 -65.72 -36.03 49.02
N GLN A 870 -65.64 -36.95 48.06
CA GLN A 870 -64.37 -37.55 47.58
C GLN A 870 -63.76 -36.88 46.34
N ILE A 871 -64.48 -35.97 45.66
CA ILE A 871 -64.03 -35.44 44.34
C ILE A 871 -63.59 -33.96 44.41
N PHE A 872 -64.01 -33.16 45.40
CA PHE A 872 -63.59 -31.75 45.52
C PHE A 872 -63.47 -31.30 46.97
N GLY A 873 -62.24 -31.33 47.49
CA GLY A 873 -61.89 -30.80 48.82
C GLY A 873 -60.40 -30.98 49.12
N GLU A 874 -59.54 -30.22 48.44
CA GLU A 874 -58.18 -29.91 48.89
C GLU A 874 -58.27 -28.63 49.77
N PRO A 875 -57.47 -28.47 50.85
CA PRO A 875 -56.02 -28.53 50.69
C PRO A 875 -55.18 -28.99 51.91
N GLN A 876 -53.89 -29.21 51.60
CA GLN A 876 -52.69 -29.09 52.46
C GLN A 876 -52.07 -30.37 53.08
N MET A 877 -50.84 -30.63 52.60
CA MET A 877 -49.61 -30.99 53.34
C MET A 877 -49.26 -32.47 53.59
N GLU A 878 -48.29 -32.92 52.78
CA GLU A 878 -46.95 -33.42 53.20
C GLU A 878 -46.72 -34.94 53.47
N ALA A 879 -45.53 -35.35 53.01
CA ALA A 879 -44.70 -36.53 53.37
C ALA A 879 -44.83 -37.85 52.57
N GLY A 880 -44.03 -37.94 51.50
CA GLY A 880 -42.81 -38.78 51.44
C GLY A 880 -42.90 -40.31 51.52
N SER A 881 -42.58 -40.98 50.41
CA SER A 881 -41.60 -42.10 50.29
C SER A 881 -41.62 -42.61 48.83
N VAL A 882 -40.68 -42.18 47.98
CA VAL A 882 -39.55 -42.99 47.47
C VAL A 882 -39.87 -44.49 47.36
N ASP A 883 -39.97 -44.98 46.12
CA ASP A 883 -39.28 -46.21 45.73
C ASP A 883 -38.83 -46.13 44.27
N VAL A 884 -37.70 -46.80 44.06
CA VAL A 884 -36.72 -46.64 42.99
C VAL A 884 -36.97 -47.65 41.86
N VAL A 885 -36.83 -47.18 40.63
CA VAL A 885 -36.34 -47.86 39.40
C VAL A 885 -36.80 -49.29 39.13
N ASP A 886 -37.51 -49.49 38.01
CA ASP A 886 -37.18 -50.58 37.09
C ASP A 886 -37.26 -50.12 35.63
N ASN A 887 -36.29 -50.58 34.86
CA ASN A 887 -35.87 -50.12 33.55
C ASN A 887 -35.98 -51.32 32.60
N GLY A 888 -36.74 -51.20 31.51
CA GLY A 888 -36.61 -52.13 30.39
C GLY A 888 -37.84 -52.33 29.52
N GLY A 889 -37.65 -52.24 28.20
CA GLY A 889 -38.40 -53.07 27.26
C GLY A 889 -38.94 -52.41 26.00
N ASP A 890 -38.15 -51.60 25.30
CA ASP A 890 -38.39 -51.21 23.91
C ASP A 890 -37.98 -52.34 22.94
N GLY A 891 -38.97 -52.93 22.27
CA GLY A 891 -38.78 -53.91 21.21
C GLY A 891 -39.28 -53.37 19.86
N ARG A 892 -38.35 -53.07 18.95
CA ARG A 892 -38.57 -53.00 17.49
C ARG A 892 -37.35 -53.56 16.75
N PRO A 893 -37.52 -54.42 15.73
CA PRO A 893 -36.61 -54.51 14.59
C PRO A 893 -37.34 -54.06 13.30
N GLY A 894 -36.78 -53.14 12.49
CA GLY A 894 -35.85 -53.42 11.36
C GLY A 894 -36.65 -53.84 10.10
N ALA A 895 -36.48 -53.35 8.87
CA ALA A 895 -35.43 -52.60 8.18
C ALA A 895 -35.97 -52.08 6.81
N GLY A 896 -35.24 -51.16 6.15
CA GLY A 896 -35.50 -50.75 4.75
C GLY A 896 -34.69 -49.55 4.25
N ASP A 897 -33.42 -49.81 3.91
CA ASP A 897 -32.50 -49.15 2.93
C ASP A 897 -33.21 -48.44 1.74
N GLY A 898 -32.80 -47.33 1.11
CA GLY A 898 -31.66 -46.41 1.20
C GLY A 898 -31.43 -45.78 -0.19
N THR A 899 -31.36 -44.45 -0.29
CA THR A 899 -30.70 -43.67 -1.36
C THR A 899 -30.48 -42.24 -0.88
N ASN A 900 -29.26 -41.73 -1.07
CA ASN A 900 -28.71 -40.42 -0.68
C ASN A 900 -28.82 -39.42 -1.86
N PRO A 901 -28.29 -38.17 -1.83
CA PRO A 901 -28.34 -37.06 -0.87
C PRO A 901 -28.95 -35.78 -1.51
N GLY A 902 -29.43 -34.82 -0.70
CA GLY A 902 -29.67 -33.46 -1.19
C GLY A 902 -30.36 -32.54 -0.20
N ALA A 903 -29.64 -31.50 0.21
CA ALA A 903 -30.12 -30.23 0.73
C ALA A 903 -30.79 -30.18 2.13
N GLU A 904 -30.03 -29.54 3.02
CA GLU A 904 -30.48 -28.52 3.99
C GLU A 904 -31.16 -28.95 5.30
N THR A 905 -30.33 -29.06 6.34
CA THR A 905 -30.72 -28.77 7.72
C THR A 905 -30.15 -27.41 8.14
N GLY A 906 -30.98 -26.36 8.09
CA GLY A 906 -30.76 -25.10 8.79
C GLY A 906 -31.59 -25.08 10.07
N GLY A 907 -30.92 -24.91 11.22
CA GLY A 907 -31.46 -25.12 12.56
C GLY A 907 -32.42 -24.04 13.06
N GLY A 908 -33.50 -24.48 13.70
CA GLY A 908 -34.34 -23.65 14.56
C GLY A 908 -33.72 -23.50 15.95
N GLY A 909 -33.10 -22.35 16.21
CA GLY A 909 -32.79 -21.87 17.55
C GLY A 909 -34.06 -21.33 18.22
N GLY A 910 -34.58 -22.05 19.21
CA GLY A 910 -35.68 -21.63 20.06
C GLY A 910 -35.21 -20.99 21.37
N PHE A 911 -35.57 -19.70 21.53
CA PHE A 911 -35.92 -19.02 22.77
C PHE A 911 -34.85 -18.89 23.89
N GLN A 912 -34.19 -17.72 23.93
CA GLN A 912 -33.79 -17.12 25.21
C GLN A 912 -34.84 -16.10 25.63
N ASN A 913 -35.65 -16.48 26.62
CA ASN A 913 -36.45 -15.58 27.42
C ASN A 913 -35.59 -15.12 28.60
N VAL A 914 -35.23 -13.83 28.63
CA VAL A 914 -34.62 -13.20 29.80
C VAL A 914 -35.69 -12.41 30.53
N GLY A 915 -35.96 -12.80 31.77
CA GLY A 915 -36.41 -11.88 32.81
C GLY A 915 -37.63 -12.31 33.60
N GLY A 916 -37.40 -12.79 34.83
CA GLY A 916 -38.36 -12.57 35.92
C GLY A 916 -38.56 -13.70 36.93
N GLY A 917 -37.67 -13.76 37.93
CA GLY A 917 -38.02 -14.05 39.33
C GLY A 917 -38.58 -15.42 39.72
N GLY A 918 -37.80 -16.20 40.47
CA GLY A 918 -38.32 -17.30 41.28
C GLY A 918 -37.24 -18.30 41.65
N GLY A 919 -36.65 -18.15 42.83
CA GLY A 919 -35.58 -19.01 43.30
C GLY A 919 -36.03 -20.46 43.52
N TYR A 920 -35.21 -21.40 43.03
CA TYR A 920 -35.03 -22.69 43.68
C TYR A 920 -33.54 -23.04 43.62
N ARG A 921 -32.87 -22.93 44.76
CA ARG A 921 -31.51 -23.44 44.96
C ARG A 921 -31.61 -24.94 45.19
N THR A 922 -31.06 -25.74 44.28
CA THR A 922 -30.57 -27.09 44.60
C THR A 922 -29.29 -27.41 43.84
N SER A 923 -28.23 -27.69 44.60
CA SER A 923 -27.09 -28.55 44.25
C SER A 923 -25.93 -27.97 43.40
N GLY A 924 -24.99 -27.30 44.07
CA GLY A 924 -23.75 -26.75 43.51
C GLY A 924 -22.68 -27.76 43.07
N THR A 925 -23.04 -28.96 42.63
CA THR A 925 -22.13 -29.89 41.93
C THR A 925 -22.57 -30.16 40.49
N SER A 926 -23.85 -30.00 40.15
CA SER A 926 -24.32 -30.13 38.76
C SER A 926 -23.99 -28.89 37.92
N ASP A 927 -23.94 -27.71 38.52
CA ASP A 927 -23.61 -26.46 37.81
C ASP A 927 -22.14 -26.44 37.34
N THR A 928 -21.22 -27.07 38.07
CA THR A 928 -19.81 -27.20 37.66
C THR A 928 -19.62 -28.19 36.52
N TYR A 929 -20.36 -29.30 36.50
CA TYR A 929 -20.34 -30.22 35.37
C TYR A 929 -21.05 -29.63 34.16
N LEU A 930 -22.16 -28.91 34.35
CA LEU A 930 -22.87 -28.25 33.27
C LEU A 930 -22.03 -27.11 32.67
N ALA A 931 -21.33 -26.31 33.48
CA ALA A 931 -20.39 -25.31 32.99
C ALA A 931 -19.21 -25.93 32.21
N ALA A 932 -18.67 -27.06 32.69
CA ALA A 932 -17.62 -27.80 31.97
C ALA A 932 -18.15 -28.41 30.66
N ILE A 933 -19.38 -28.92 30.65
CA ILE A 933 -20.04 -29.42 29.44
C ILE A 933 -20.28 -28.28 28.46
N THR A 934 -20.81 -27.14 28.89
CA THR A 934 -21.02 -25.95 28.04
C THR A 934 -19.70 -25.40 27.49
N ALA A 935 -18.64 -25.36 28.30
CA ALA A 935 -17.31 -24.95 27.84
C ALA A 935 -16.73 -25.94 26.82
N ASN A 936 -16.85 -27.24 27.06
CA ASN A 936 -16.42 -28.27 26.12
C ASN A 936 -17.27 -28.25 24.84
N THR A 937 -18.57 -27.97 24.93
CA THR A 937 -19.46 -27.79 23.77
C THR A 937 -19.04 -26.56 22.97
N GLY A 938 -18.73 -25.44 23.62
CA GLY A 938 -18.20 -24.25 22.93
C GLY A 938 -16.86 -24.52 22.24
N ALA A 939 -15.96 -25.26 22.90
CA ALA A 939 -14.69 -25.66 22.32
C ALA A 939 -14.87 -26.62 21.13
N ILE A 940 -15.81 -27.57 21.22
CA ILE A 940 -16.14 -28.49 20.12
C ILE A 940 -16.75 -27.72 18.93
N THR A 941 -17.62 -26.73 19.17
CA THR A 941 -18.17 -25.88 18.11
C THR A 941 -17.07 -25.06 17.43
N ALA A 942 -16.15 -24.46 18.19
CA ALA A 942 -15.02 -23.72 17.62
C ALA A 942 -14.11 -24.64 16.77
N ILE A 943 -13.84 -25.86 17.24
CA ILE A 943 -13.10 -26.87 16.46
C ILE A 943 -13.88 -27.26 15.19
N GLN A 944 -15.20 -27.35 15.26
CA GLN A 944 -16.04 -27.66 14.11
C GLN A 944 -15.98 -26.53 13.06
N ASP A 945 -15.97 -25.28 13.49
CA ASP A 945 -15.83 -24.09 12.64
C ASP A 945 -14.43 -24.03 12.01
N ASP A 946 -13.38 -24.29 12.79
CA ASP A 946 -12.00 -24.39 12.30
C ASP A 946 -11.86 -25.51 11.25
N VAL A 947 -12.47 -26.67 11.49
CA VAL A 947 -12.47 -27.79 10.54
C VAL A 947 -13.24 -27.46 9.27
N ASN A 948 -14.34 -26.71 9.36
CA ASN A 948 -15.08 -26.25 8.18
C ASN A 948 -14.29 -25.21 7.39
N ALA A 949 -13.63 -24.26 8.05
CA ALA A 949 -12.74 -23.29 7.43
C ALA A 949 -11.57 -23.99 6.70
N LEU A 950 -10.92 -24.95 7.38
CA LEU A 950 -9.84 -25.74 6.78
C LEU A 950 -10.31 -26.54 5.55
N ARG A 951 -11.57 -26.98 5.55
CA ARG A 951 -12.17 -27.71 4.42
C ARG A 951 -12.43 -26.79 3.23
N THR A 952 -12.85 -25.55 3.49
CA THR A 952 -12.97 -24.49 2.47
C THR A 952 -11.61 -24.13 1.90
N ASP A 953 -10.62 -23.86 2.75
CA ASP A 953 -9.25 -23.55 2.32
C ASP A 953 -8.64 -24.69 1.47
N LEU A 954 -8.91 -25.94 1.85
CA LEU A 954 -8.47 -27.10 1.06
C LEU A 954 -9.17 -27.17 -0.30
N SER A 955 -10.46 -26.81 -0.37
CA SER A 955 -11.21 -26.75 -1.62
C SER A 955 -10.69 -25.64 -2.54
N ASP A 956 -10.35 -24.47 -2.00
CA ASP A 956 -9.80 -23.34 -2.75
C ASP A 956 -8.38 -23.63 -3.23
N LEU A 957 -7.57 -24.29 -2.39
CA LEU A 957 -6.26 -24.78 -2.77
C LEU A 957 -6.35 -25.83 -3.88
N GLN A 958 -7.32 -26.75 -3.82
CA GLN A 958 -7.56 -27.73 -4.88
C GLN A 958 -7.91 -27.07 -6.21
N THR A 959 -8.80 -26.07 -6.20
CA THR A 959 -9.16 -25.28 -7.38
C THR A 959 -7.95 -24.55 -7.96
N THR A 960 -7.12 -23.94 -7.11
CA THR A 960 -5.91 -23.22 -7.53
C THR A 960 -4.88 -24.17 -8.14
N VAL A 961 -4.67 -25.34 -7.53
CA VAL A 961 -3.76 -26.37 -8.04
C VAL A 961 -4.24 -26.90 -9.40
N TRP A 962 -5.54 -27.09 -9.59
CA TRP A 962 -6.10 -27.50 -10.89
C TRP A 962 -5.92 -26.41 -11.97
N SER A 963 -6.13 -25.14 -11.62
CA SER A 963 -5.88 -24.03 -12.56
C SER A 963 -4.40 -23.91 -12.94
N GLN A 964 -3.48 -24.12 -11.99
CA GLN A 964 -2.05 -24.12 -12.27
C GLN A 964 -1.63 -25.32 -13.13
N ALA A 965 -2.22 -26.49 -12.91
CA ALA A 965 -1.96 -27.68 -13.71
C ALA A 965 -2.39 -27.48 -15.18
N ASP A 966 -3.59 -26.94 -15.40
CA ASP A 966 -4.12 -26.62 -16.74
C ASP A 966 -3.24 -25.58 -17.46
N GLN A 967 -2.80 -24.55 -16.72
CA GLN A 967 -1.92 -23.52 -17.28
C GLN A 967 -0.50 -24.03 -17.58
N ILE A 968 -0.03 -25.05 -16.88
CA ILE A 968 1.24 -25.74 -17.20
C ILE A 968 1.10 -26.55 -18.48
N GLU A 969 -0.03 -27.22 -18.70
CA GLU A 969 -0.33 -27.99 -19.92
C GLU A 969 -0.37 -27.08 -21.16
N VAL A 970 -1.07 -25.93 -21.04
CA VAL A 970 -1.08 -24.84 -22.03
C VAL A 970 0.33 -24.35 -22.36
N ASN A 971 1.16 -24.10 -21.34
CA ASN A 971 2.53 -23.65 -21.57
C ASN A 971 3.40 -24.71 -22.28
N ARG A 972 3.22 -25.99 -21.97
CA ARG A 972 3.92 -27.10 -22.65
C ARG A 972 3.53 -27.18 -24.12
N ASP A 973 2.25 -27.04 -24.44
CA ASP A 973 1.74 -26.95 -25.82
C ASP A 973 2.32 -25.74 -26.55
N GLY A 974 2.35 -24.58 -25.92
CA GLY A 974 2.97 -23.37 -26.47
C GLY A 974 4.45 -23.56 -26.84
N VAL A 975 5.20 -24.28 -26.00
CA VAL A 975 6.61 -24.62 -26.28
C VAL A 975 6.73 -25.65 -27.40
N ALA A 976 5.91 -26.70 -27.41
CA ALA A 976 5.86 -27.69 -28.49
C ALA A 976 5.52 -27.03 -29.84
N ILE A 977 4.57 -26.09 -29.87
CA ILE A 977 4.22 -25.28 -31.03
C ILE A 977 5.42 -24.46 -31.49
N ALA A 978 6.12 -23.77 -30.57
CA ALA A 978 7.32 -23.00 -30.92
C ALA A 978 8.43 -23.86 -31.54
N LEU A 979 8.64 -25.08 -31.01
CA LEU A 979 9.59 -26.07 -31.55
C LEU A 979 9.15 -26.54 -32.95
N ALA A 980 7.87 -26.87 -33.14
CA ALA A 980 7.32 -27.24 -34.44
C ALA A 980 7.53 -26.11 -35.46
N MET A 981 7.32 -24.87 -35.03
CA MET A 981 7.45 -23.70 -35.91
C MET A 981 8.91 -23.34 -36.25
N SER A 982 9.89 -23.76 -35.44
CA SER A 982 11.30 -23.46 -35.66
C SER A 982 11.91 -24.16 -36.87
N GLY A 983 11.33 -25.29 -37.33
CA GLY A 983 11.87 -26.13 -38.40
C GLY A 983 11.78 -25.57 -39.83
N MET A 984 11.51 -24.28 -40.00
CA MET A 984 11.36 -23.69 -41.32
C MET A 984 12.72 -23.55 -42.02
N SER A 985 12.94 -24.35 -43.05
CA SER A 985 14.09 -24.21 -43.95
C SER A 985 14.00 -22.88 -44.71
N GLY A 986 15.06 -22.07 -44.63
CA GLY A 986 15.18 -20.84 -45.42
C GLY A 986 15.09 -21.14 -46.92
N LEU A 987 14.67 -20.14 -47.71
CA LEU A 987 14.62 -20.25 -49.17
C LEU A 987 16.02 -20.44 -49.76
N GLU A 988 16.24 -21.50 -50.54
CA GLU A 988 17.51 -21.74 -51.21
C GLU A 988 17.76 -20.73 -52.35
N SER A 989 19.00 -20.64 -52.83
CA SER A 989 19.37 -19.67 -53.87
C SER A 989 18.69 -20.01 -55.20
N GLY A 990 17.63 -19.25 -55.54
CA GLY A 990 16.84 -19.41 -56.76
C GLY A 990 15.37 -19.73 -56.50
N GLU A 991 15.00 -20.03 -55.25
CA GLU A 991 13.62 -20.31 -54.87
C GLU A 991 12.83 -19.05 -54.56
N ASN A 992 11.60 -18.98 -55.09
CA ASN A 992 10.67 -17.88 -54.82
C ASN A 992 9.68 -18.21 -53.69
N PHE A 993 9.40 -19.49 -53.43
CA PHE A 993 8.46 -19.93 -52.40
C PHE A 993 8.91 -21.25 -51.77
N SER A 994 8.70 -21.39 -50.45
CA SER A 994 8.87 -22.65 -49.74
C SER A 994 7.67 -22.90 -48.84
N LEU A 995 7.29 -24.17 -48.69
CA LEU A 995 6.30 -24.64 -47.72
C LEU A 995 6.93 -25.76 -46.91
N SER A 996 6.69 -25.75 -45.60
CA SER A 996 7.15 -26.79 -44.69
C SER A 996 6.06 -27.15 -43.69
N ALA A 997 6.02 -28.42 -43.33
CA ALA A 997 5.20 -28.97 -42.27
C ALA A 997 6.14 -29.65 -41.28
N ASN A 998 6.02 -29.30 -40.01
CA ASN A 998 6.95 -29.69 -38.97
C ASN A 998 6.18 -30.21 -37.75
N TRP A 999 6.80 -31.13 -37.02
CA TRP A 999 6.27 -31.69 -35.78
C TRP A 999 7.19 -31.28 -34.63
N GLY A 1000 6.60 -30.71 -33.58
CA GLY A 1000 7.26 -30.31 -32.35
C GLY A 1000 6.85 -31.22 -31.19
N PHE A 1001 7.79 -31.43 -30.28
CA PHE A 1001 7.59 -32.25 -29.09
C PHE A 1001 8.32 -31.58 -27.93
N TYR A 1002 7.63 -31.46 -26.80
CA TYR A 1002 8.22 -30.96 -25.56
C TYR A 1002 7.59 -31.68 -24.36
N ASP A 1003 8.40 -32.46 -23.65
CA ASP A 1003 7.99 -33.34 -22.54
C ASP A 1003 6.95 -34.40 -22.94
N ASP A 1004 5.66 -34.18 -22.68
CA ASP A 1004 4.53 -35.01 -23.10
C ASP A 1004 3.61 -34.33 -24.13
N ALA A 1005 3.87 -33.07 -24.47
CA ALA A 1005 3.09 -32.29 -25.43
C ALA A 1005 3.58 -32.46 -26.89
N HIS A 1006 2.64 -32.42 -27.82
CA HIS A 1006 2.86 -32.58 -29.24
C HIS A 1006 2.21 -31.45 -30.04
N ALA A 1007 2.93 -30.91 -31.02
CA ALA A 1007 2.39 -29.88 -31.88
C ALA A 1007 2.74 -30.10 -33.34
N MET A 1008 1.86 -29.65 -34.23
CA MET A 1008 2.10 -29.62 -35.66
C MET A 1008 2.08 -28.18 -36.15
N ALA A 1009 3.04 -27.81 -36.99
CA ALA A 1009 3.12 -26.49 -37.59
C ALA A 1009 3.24 -26.55 -39.11
N PHE A 1010 2.51 -25.67 -39.78
CA PHE A 1010 2.62 -25.40 -41.21
C PHE A 1010 3.17 -24.00 -41.40
N SER A 1011 4.23 -23.86 -42.20
CA SER A 1011 4.85 -22.57 -42.47
C SER A 1011 5.24 -22.42 -43.92
N GLY A 1012 5.23 -21.18 -44.41
CA GLY A 1012 5.58 -20.83 -45.78
C GLY A 1012 6.39 -19.57 -45.86
N ALA A 1013 7.37 -19.53 -46.77
CA ALA A 1013 8.17 -18.34 -47.07
C ALA A 1013 8.01 -17.93 -48.53
N ALA A 1014 8.12 -16.63 -48.78
CA ALA A 1014 8.09 -16.04 -50.10
C ALA A 1014 9.25 -15.04 -50.26
N ARG A 1015 10.00 -15.14 -51.36
CA ARG A 1015 11.00 -14.16 -51.77
C ARG A 1015 10.32 -13.07 -52.58
N ILE A 1016 10.40 -11.83 -52.09
CA ILE A 1016 9.83 -10.67 -52.79
C ILE A 1016 10.86 -10.09 -53.77
N ASN A 1017 12.14 -10.03 -53.35
CA ASN A 1017 13.28 -9.67 -54.20
C ASN A 1017 14.57 -10.28 -53.61
N GLU A 1018 15.73 -10.04 -54.24
CA GLU A 1018 17.02 -10.60 -53.82
C GLU A 1018 17.44 -10.22 -52.39
N GLN A 1019 16.90 -9.13 -51.86
CA GLN A 1019 17.24 -8.60 -50.54
C GLN A 1019 16.14 -8.85 -49.49
N PHE A 1020 14.94 -9.30 -49.88
CA PHE A 1020 13.76 -9.34 -49.00
C PHE A 1020 12.98 -10.65 -49.08
N THR A 1021 12.84 -11.31 -47.93
CA THR A 1021 12.07 -12.55 -47.78
C THR A 1021 11.07 -12.46 -46.62
N LEU A 1022 9.83 -12.90 -46.87
CA LEU A 1022 8.78 -13.01 -45.87
C LEU A 1022 8.60 -14.47 -45.47
N ASN A 1023 8.29 -14.72 -44.21
CA ASN A 1023 7.87 -16.02 -43.73
C ASN A 1023 6.69 -15.90 -42.76
N ALA A 1024 5.82 -16.91 -42.76
CA ALA A 1024 4.72 -17.02 -41.81
C ALA A 1024 4.43 -18.49 -41.51
N GLY A 1025 3.85 -18.77 -40.36
CA GLY A 1025 3.39 -20.11 -40.02
C GLY A 1025 2.30 -20.12 -38.97
N LEU A 1026 1.55 -21.22 -38.94
CA LEU A 1026 0.53 -21.54 -37.95
C LEU A 1026 0.87 -22.89 -37.33
N GLY A 1027 0.75 -23.00 -36.02
CA GLY A 1027 0.94 -24.23 -35.27
C GLY A 1027 -0.26 -24.53 -34.39
N TRP A 1028 -0.45 -25.82 -34.10
CA TRP A 1028 -1.56 -26.35 -33.32
C TRP A 1028 -1.03 -27.40 -32.34
N GLY A 1029 -1.36 -27.25 -31.06
CA GLY A 1029 -1.06 -28.19 -29.98
C GLY A 1029 -2.15 -29.27 -29.87
N ALA A 1030 -1.75 -30.52 -29.66
CA ALA A 1030 -2.66 -31.66 -29.73
C ALA A 1030 -3.37 -31.97 -28.40
N GLU A 1031 -2.84 -31.48 -27.28
CA GLU A 1031 -3.30 -31.79 -25.92
C GLU A 1031 -4.38 -30.81 -25.44
N THR A 1032 -4.12 -29.50 -25.53
CA THR A 1032 -5.06 -28.43 -25.13
C THR A 1032 -5.87 -27.85 -26.29
N GLY A 1033 -5.46 -28.14 -27.53
CA GLY A 1033 -6.07 -27.60 -28.75
C GLY A 1033 -5.67 -26.16 -29.07
N GLU A 1034 -4.68 -25.61 -28.36
CA GLU A 1034 -4.20 -24.25 -28.58
C GLU A 1034 -3.56 -24.03 -29.97
N VAL A 1035 -3.60 -22.78 -30.42
CA VAL A 1035 -3.06 -22.36 -31.72
C VAL A 1035 -2.04 -21.25 -31.56
N GLY A 1036 -0.90 -21.39 -32.23
CA GLY A 1036 0.15 -20.38 -32.29
C GLY A 1036 0.37 -19.89 -33.72
N ALA A 1037 0.78 -18.63 -33.86
CA ALA A 1037 1.08 -18.03 -35.15
C ALA A 1037 2.42 -17.29 -35.10
N ARG A 1038 3.15 -17.27 -36.22
CA ARG A 1038 4.37 -16.48 -36.36
C ARG A 1038 4.42 -15.82 -37.73
N ALA A 1039 5.01 -14.63 -37.77
CA ALA A 1039 5.38 -13.95 -39.01
C ALA A 1039 6.77 -13.35 -38.84
N GLY A 1040 7.58 -13.42 -39.89
CA GLY A 1040 8.95 -12.93 -39.88
C GLY A 1040 9.34 -12.36 -41.23
N VAL A 1041 10.28 -11.43 -41.20
CA VAL A 1041 10.87 -10.82 -42.38
C VAL A 1041 12.38 -10.91 -42.28
N ARG A 1042 13.04 -11.19 -43.40
CA ARG A 1042 14.49 -11.18 -43.52
C ARG A 1042 14.90 -10.17 -44.57
N TRP A 1043 15.73 -9.22 -44.17
CA TRP A 1043 16.40 -8.26 -45.04
C TRP A 1043 17.90 -8.63 -45.10
N GLY A 1044 18.42 -8.93 -46.29
CA GLY A 1044 19.86 -9.06 -46.53
C GLY A 1044 20.39 -7.85 -47.31
N TRP A 1045 21.49 -7.25 -46.86
CA TRP A 1045 22.20 -6.19 -47.59
C TRP A 1045 23.39 -6.73 -48.35
#